data_AF-A0A1F2S9X9-F1
#
_entry.id   AF-A0A1F2S9X9-F1
#
_cell.length_a   1.000
_cell.length_b   1.000
_cell.length_c   1.000
_cell.angle_alpha   90.00
_cell.angle_beta   90.00
_cell.angle_gamma   90.00
#
_symmetry.space_group_name_H-M   'P 1'
#
loop_
_entity.id
_entity.type
_entity.pdbx_description
1 polymer ?
#
loop_
_entity_poly.entity_id
_entity_poly.type
_entity_poly.pdbx_seq_one_letter_code
_entity_poly.pdbx_strand_id
1 'polypeptide(L)'
;MGGLIGLMLLGAAYLATLERVPRIRILWRDGVTAEQQAALEARYLLRNARDRLPEGSLAYDLLDTSRANIRALVDDPAVTDSNDIDRDAYVVEPETDRGEAWMWVAYRVPGLRAAGVRWTLILLLSIAAVAGLRREAVWLLRQAGAGLRYAIRAWNAHQRSPADSRDVFDAISFRARSDGHPRRGDLLVKLAAAVLLLPAAGPPVLETWEALALAAALFVIVCGTCRRGWWRIPVAAAVVLATLGVKGALPRADIAEGHNSFLLPEDGGPLEQGLPPEVFANWKAQFDALYPEPEVVVANSWRALQAGPESLYVRSSDAIWRPAKYTRQVDTVNFRTLAAFRGGFANKLDENFWAGDLVREDMPFYVMYELTPASVGSRLRWTGQVFWEGSDGRYEEIRHDRVGERTIEPRDIGKRVYAVFFPGQQREFEFRLVPSRTLRLAGWAEALLTLVGLCAVALTIRPRWSAYLRTVSLFLVAYYIVIAGFPEPSSARLGKSYLPHGTSSDGGLGYEVHGRTMAILVGSGRVVEALQGTEPVFASTPGMRYVRMVEKLVFGDTNHLLALLIAAVPIVVFSLMRRFIGALPAWVVTAGFVGLPLQHFSFLQYVTNGRTGSADGIGAGVFLLGLTLVLHHEPATTQRRLAYVYAGGAALAAAMCLRPHIGLAAAWVASVYAGRSWARKDLPAAFALAAGVSLALWVPLHNWYYGGELNLATRREAASLADASWQDLLRAPVDVFRGRLDSGAVASARQQITTWLWSPVFSYSPSSSALQWPERTLRVAALVVTMWVAFAWAARRQRAPADLALVAGAALWAHAAMLVVAGLTQRYLLAWDLSVVVLIIWVLRRSGADVGATSPARERAAADAR
;
A
#
# COMPACT_ATOMS: atom_id res chain seq x y z
N MET A 1 24.68 24.11 7.60
CA MET A 1 24.14 23.00 6.79
C MET A 1 25.10 21.82 6.62
N GLY A 2 26.38 22.02 6.25
CA GLY A 2 27.31 20.90 5.93
C GLY A 2 27.43 19.79 6.99
N GLY A 3 27.59 20.11 8.28
CA GLY A 3 27.68 19.07 9.32
C GLY A 3 26.37 18.30 9.55
N LEU A 4 25.22 18.96 9.36
CA LEU A 4 23.89 18.35 9.53
C LEU A 4 23.54 17.44 8.35
N ILE A 5 23.87 17.88 7.13
CA ILE A 5 23.85 17.06 5.92
C ILE A 5 24.81 15.87 6.08
N GLY A 6 26.01 16.11 6.64
CA GLY A 6 26.97 15.06 6.95
C GLY A 6 26.43 14.01 7.92
N LEU A 7 25.77 14.43 9.02
CA LEU A 7 25.12 13.52 9.97
C LEU A 7 23.93 12.79 9.36
N MET A 8 23.10 13.47 8.54
CA MET A 8 21.99 12.82 7.83
C MET A 8 22.47 11.80 6.81
N LEU A 9 23.50 12.13 6.03
CA LEU A 9 24.11 11.21 5.08
C LEU A 9 24.79 10.04 5.81
N LEU A 10 25.43 10.28 6.96
CA LEU A 10 26.01 9.24 7.79
C LEU A 10 24.92 8.32 8.38
N GLY A 11 23.79 8.89 8.82
CA GLY A 11 22.63 8.15 9.33
C GLY A 11 21.87 7.39 8.23
N ALA A 12 21.72 7.98 7.05
CA ALA A 12 21.14 7.33 5.89
C ALA A 12 22.06 6.21 5.40
N ALA A 13 23.38 6.42 5.36
CA ALA A 13 24.34 5.36 5.09
C ALA A 13 24.32 4.27 6.17
N TYR A 14 24.12 4.63 7.44
CA TYR A 14 23.91 3.68 8.54
C TYR A 14 22.70 2.79 8.30
N LEU A 15 21.54 3.36 8.01
CA LEU A 15 20.31 2.62 7.76
C LEU A 15 20.34 1.83 6.45
N ALA A 16 20.91 2.40 5.39
CA ALA A 16 20.92 1.78 4.06
C ALA A 16 21.95 0.64 3.92
N THR A 17 22.95 0.58 4.81
CA THR A 17 23.98 -0.47 4.77
C THR A 17 24.01 -1.29 6.06
N LEU A 18 22.92 -1.22 6.84
CA LEU A 18 22.72 -2.07 8.00
C LEU A 18 22.38 -3.47 7.51
N GLU A 19 23.34 -4.38 7.59
CA GLU A 19 23.17 -5.78 7.21
C GLU A 19 23.44 -6.64 8.43
N ARG A 20 22.75 -7.79 8.54
CA ARG A 20 23.14 -8.79 9.54
C ARG A 20 24.47 -9.42 9.14
N VAL A 21 25.36 -9.52 10.11
CA VAL A 21 26.69 -10.13 9.91
C VAL A 21 26.51 -11.60 9.51
N PRO A 22 27.34 -12.13 8.59
CA PRO A 22 27.41 -13.58 8.43
C PRO A 22 28.05 -14.21 9.66
N ARG A 23 27.55 -15.40 10.02
CA ARG A 23 28.11 -16.24 11.06
C ARG A 23 29.01 -17.28 10.40
N ILE A 24 30.31 -17.14 10.57
CA ILE A 24 31.31 -18.06 10.02
C ILE A 24 31.83 -18.98 11.12
N ARG A 25 32.38 -20.14 10.75
CA ARG A 25 32.98 -21.06 11.71
C ARG A 25 34.47 -21.18 11.46
N ILE A 26 35.26 -21.04 12.53
CA ILE A 26 36.73 -21.09 12.48
C ILE A 26 37.24 -22.23 13.34
N LEU A 27 38.07 -23.07 12.75
CA LEU A 27 38.84 -24.10 13.43
C LEU A 27 40.27 -23.57 13.63
N TRP A 28 40.60 -23.22 14.86
CA TRP A 28 41.95 -22.79 15.23
C TRP A 28 42.92 -23.98 15.25
N ARG A 29 44.20 -23.73 14.97
CA ARG A 29 45.26 -24.75 15.04
C ARG A 29 45.52 -25.18 16.48
N ASP A 30 45.87 -26.45 16.64
CA ASP A 30 46.31 -26.99 17.92
C ASP A 30 47.52 -26.20 18.45
N GLY A 31 47.44 -25.77 19.71
CA GLY A 31 48.48 -24.98 20.37
C GLY A 31 48.29 -23.46 20.30
N VAL A 32 47.25 -22.94 19.64
CA VAL A 32 46.87 -21.52 19.75
C VAL A 32 46.42 -21.24 21.18
N THR A 33 47.18 -20.42 21.90
CA THR A 33 46.83 -20.02 23.28
C THR A 33 45.60 -19.10 23.29
N ALA A 34 44.89 -19.03 24.42
CA ALA A 34 43.74 -18.13 24.56
C ALA A 34 44.09 -16.65 24.30
N GLU A 35 45.29 -16.21 24.68
CA GLU A 35 45.77 -14.86 24.41
C GLU A 35 46.00 -14.62 22.91
N GLN A 36 46.62 -15.58 22.22
CA GLN A 36 46.80 -15.52 20.77
C GLN A 36 45.46 -15.54 20.04
N GLN A 37 44.52 -16.40 20.46
CA GLN A 37 43.18 -16.45 19.90
C GLN A 37 42.46 -15.10 20.07
N ALA A 38 42.47 -14.51 21.26
CA ALA A 38 41.85 -13.21 21.50
C ALA A 38 42.48 -12.09 20.65
N ALA A 39 43.80 -12.13 20.44
CA ALA A 39 44.49 -11.19 19.56
C ALA A 39 44.06 -11.36 18.09
N LEU A 40 43.89 -12.59 17.62
CA LEU A 40 43.44 -12.90 16.26
C LEU A 40 41.95 -12.56 16.06
N GLU A 41 41.09 -12.86 17.02
CA GLU A 41 39.68 -12.44 17.03
C GLU A 41 39.56 -10.92 16.91
N ALA A 42 40.39 -10.17 17.66
CA ALA A 42 40.44 -8.72 17.57
C ALA A 42 40.97 -8.24 16.20
N ARG A 43 42.00 -8.91 15.66
CA ARG A 43 42.62 -8.59 14.37
C ARG A 43 41.63 -8.75 13.20
N TYR A 44 40.86 -9.84 13.21
CA TYR A 44 39.95 -10.20 12.13
C TYR A 44 38.49 -9.73 12.36
N LEU A 45 38.26 -8.99 13.44
CA LEU A 45 36.95 -8.47 13.85
C LEU A 45 35.89 -9.57 14.02
N LEU A 46 36.32 -10.70 14.60
CA LEU A 46 35.45 -11.78 15.02
C LEU A 46 34.80 -11.42 16.35
N ARG A 47 33.48 -11.60 16.46
CA ARG A 47 32.72 -11.29 17.67
C ARG A 47 31.82 -12.45 18.05
N ASN A 48 31.34 -12.41 19.30
CA ASN A 48 30.31 -13.32 19.80
C ASN A 48 30.66 -14.78 19.55
N ALA A 49 31.84 -15.22 19.99
CA ALA A 49 32.24 -16.63 19.93
C ALA A 49 31.15 -17.48 20.59
N ARG A 50 30.54 -18.39 19.84
CA ARG A 50 29.45 -19.27 20.30
C ARG A 50 29.67 -20.69 19.76
N ASP A 51 28.94 -21.61 20.37
CA ASP A 51 28.71 -22.98 19.89
C ASP A 51 30.00 -23.72 19.49
N ARG A 52 30.63 -24.40 20.47
CA ARG A 52 31.65 -25.41 20.16
C ARG A 52 30.96 -26.58 19.47
N LEU A 53 31.22 -26.73 18.17
CA LEU A 53 30.76 -27.90 17.43
C LEU A 53 31.62 -29.14 17.80
N PRO A 54 31.13 -30.37 17.56
CA PRO A 54 31.85 -31.60 17.89
C PRO A 54 33.26 -31.68 17.29
N GLU A 55 33.49 -30.99 16.17
CA GLU A 55 34.75 -30.93 15.43
C GLU A 55 35.75 -29.89 15.99
N GLY A 56 35.40 -29.18 17.08
CA GLY A 56 36.29 -28.21 17.74
C GLY A 56 36.29 -26.80 17.15
N SER A 57 35.52 -26.54 16.08
CA SER A 57 35.33 -25.20 15.51
C SER A 57 34.44 -24.31 16.39
N LEU A 58 34.69 -23.00 16.34
CA LEU A 58 33.93 -21.97 17.04
C LEU A 58 33.21 -21.08 16.01
N ALA A 59 31.95 -20.77 16.26
CA ALA A 59 31.17 -19.86 15.42
C ALA A 59 31.39 -18.40 15.85
N TYR A 60 31.55 -17.52 14.86
CA TYR A 60 31.81 -16.10 15.04
C TYR A 60 30.94 -15.23 14.13
N ASP A 61 30.54 -14.07 14.65
CA ASP A 61 29.99 -12.98 13.86
C ASP A 61 31.15 -12.24 13.16
N LEU A 62 31.25 -12.34 11.82
CA LEU A 62 32.30 -11.66 11.04
C LEU A 62 31.88 -10.23 10.66
N LEU A 63 32.47 -9.23 11.33
CA LEU A 63 32.10 -7.83 11.09
C LEU A 63 32.73 -7.21 9.84
N ASP A 64 33.80 -7.80 9.31
CA ASP A 64 34.52 -7.30 8.13
C ASP A 64 34.62 -8.39 7.05
N THR A 65 33.64 -8.36 6.15
CA THR A 65 33.53 -9.24 5.00
C THR A 65 34.35 -8.77 3.80
N SER A 66 35.29 -7.84 3.97
CA SER A 66 36.16 -7.43 2.87
C SER A 66 37.06 -8.58 2.43
N ARG A 67 37.23 -8.75 1.12
CA ARG A 67 38.05 -9.81 0.53
C ARG A 67 39.48 -9.86 1.09
N ALA A 68 40.04 -8.70 1.43
CA ALA A 68 41.36 -8.60 2.06
C ALA A 68 41.39 -9.17 3.49
N ASN A 69 40.36 -8.90 4.31
CA ASN A 69 40.27 -9.45 5.67
C ASN A 69 40.00 -10.95 5.64
N ILE A 70 39.10 -11.40 4.77
CA ILE A 70 38.79 -12.83 4.57
C ILE A 70 40.05 -13.58 4.12
N ARG A 71 40.77 -13.06 3.13
CA ARG A 71 42.03 -13.64 2.69
C ARG A 71 43.06 -13.72 3.83
N ALA A 72 43.23 -12.64 4.59
CA ALA A 72 44.16 -12.62 5.70
C ALA A 72 43.77 -13.61 6.82
N LEU A 73 42.48 -13.77 7.09
CA LEU A 73 41.94 -14.74 8.05
C LEU A 73 42.18 -16.18 7.58
N VAL A 74 41.85 -16.47 6.32
CA VAL A 74 41.96 -17.80 5.70
C VAL A 74 43.41 -18.25 5.54
N ASP A 75 44.31 -17.31 5.22
CA ASP A 75 45.74 -17.56 5.02
C ASP A 75 46.53 -17.49 6.37
N ASP A 76 45.88 -17.20 7.52
CA ASP A 76 46.57 -17.11 8.81
C ASP A 76 47.02 -18.50 9.28
N PRO A 77 48.30 -18.70 9.62
CA PRO A 77 48.80 -19.99 10.06
C PRO A 77 48.14 -20.49 11.36
N ALA A 78 47.46 -19.65 12.14
CA ALA A 78 46.70 -20.09 13.30
C ALA A 78 45.31 -20.65 12.95
N VAL A 79 44.84 -20.50 11.70
CA VAL A 79 43.56 -21.03 11.23
C VAL A 79 43.81 -22.34 10.46
N THR A 80 43.28 -23.45 10.98
CA THR A 80 43.29 -24.74 10.29
C THR A 80 42.20 -24.77 9.23
N ASP A 81 40.98 -24.41 9.62
CA ASP A 81 39.84 -24.38 8.71
C ASP A 81 38.87 -23.22 8.93
N SER A 82 38.16 -22.86 7.88
CA SER A 82 37.14 -21.81 7.86
C SER A 82 35.94 -22.29 7.04
N ASN A 83 34.91 -22.78 7.72
CA ASN A 83 33.66 -23.15 7.05
C ASN A 83 32.85 -21.88 6.75
N ASP A 84 31.96 -21.99 5.76
CA ASP A 84 31.10 -20.90 5.30
C ASP A 84 31.84 -19.78 4.53
N ILE A 85 33.11 -20.01 4.20
CA ILE A 85 33.95 -19.14 3.36
C ILE A 85 34.48 -19.96 2.20
N ASP A 86 34.21 -19.49 0.98
CA ASP A 86 34.90 -19.98 -0.21
C ASP A 86 36.37 -19.52 -0.14
N ARG A 87 37.26 -20.45 0.18
CA ARG A 87 38.70 -20.19 0.39
C ARG A 87 39.43 -19.81 -0.90
N ASP A 88 38.91 -20.18 -2.07
CA ASP A 88 39.51 -19.86 -3.36
C ASP A 88 39.06 -18.46 -3.84
N ALA A 89 37.77 -18.14 -3.66
CA ALA A 89 37.23 -16.85 -4.03
C ALA A 89 37.47 -15.76 -2.95
N TYR A 90 37.74 -16.15 -1.71
CA TYR A 90 37.84 -15.29 -0.52
C TYR A 90 36.57 -14.48 -0.25
N VAL A 91 35.41 -15.15 -0.37
CA VAL A 91 34.09 -14.57 -0.11
C VAL A 91 33.30 -15.47 0.84
N VAL A 92 32.43 -14.86 1.64
CA VAL A 92 31.48 -15.61 2.47
C VAL A 92 30.41 -16.20 1.57
N GLU A 93 30.04 -17.46 1.81
CA GLU A 93 29.02 -18.13 1.00
C GLU A 93 27.64 -17.43 1.15
N PRO A 94 26.83 -17.33 0.09
CA PRO A 94 25.54 -16.63 0.16
C PRO A 94 24.57 -17.23 1.18
N GLU A 95 24.67 -18.54 1.42
CA GLU A 95 23.78 -19.33 2.27
C GLU A 95 24.18 -19.34 3.75
N THR A 96 25.30 -18.70 4.10
CA THR A 96 25.78 -18.64 5.48
C THR A 96 24.75 -18.03 6.43
N ASP A 97 24.52 -18.73 7.55
CA ASP A 97 23.65 -18.28 8.63
C ASP A 97 24.00 -16.85 9.08
N ARG A 98 22.97 -16.10 9.50
CA ARG A 98 23.16 -14.70 9.93
C ARG A 98 23.28 -14.61 11.45
N GLY A 99 24.32 -13.92 11.89
CA GLY A 99 24.61 -13.63 13.29
C GLY A 99 23.65 -12.64 13.93
N GLU A 100 23.83 -12.41 15.24
CA GLU A 100 23.01 -11.46 16.01
C GLU A 100 23.55 -10.03 15.91
N ALA A 101 24.83 -9.86 15.61
CA ALA A 101 25.41 -8.54 15.39
C ALA A 101 25.02 -7.94 14.03
N TRP A 102 25.05 -6.62 13.97
CA TRP A 102 24.80 -5.86 12.76
C TRP A 102 26.11 -5.25 12.26
N MET A 103 26.36 -5.39 10.96
CA MET A 103 27.44 -4.71 10.29
C MET A 103 26.89 -3.49 9.55
N TRP A 104 27.70 -2.45 9.56
CA TRP A 104 27.53 -1.20 8.85
C TRP A 104 28.73 -1.00 7.90
N VAL A 105 28.58 -0.24 6.81
CA VAL A 105 29.66 0.02 5.83
C VAL A 105 30.95 0.54 6.47
N ALA A 106 30.88 1.20 7.63
CA ALA A 106 32.07 1.67 8.35
C ALA A 106 33.05 0.54 8.74
N TYR A 107 32.59 -0.71 8.92
CA TYR A 107 33.47 -1.84 9.18
C TYR A 107 34.24 -2.29 7.92
N ARG A 108 33.71 -1.99 6.72
CA ARG A 108 34.33 -2.32 5.43
C ARG A 108 35.32 -1.25 4.94
N VAL A 109 35.31 -0.05 5.55
CA VAL A 109 36.19 1.07 5.16
C VAL A 109 37.34 1.16 6.18
N PRO A 110 38.60 0.84 5.80
CA PRO A 110 39.73 0.77 6.74
C PRO A 110 39.89 1.99 7.65
N GLY A 111 39.71 3.20 7.09
CA GLY A 111 39.79 4.46 7.85
C GLY A 111 38.68 4.68 8.87
N LEU A 112 37.55 3.98 8.77
CA LEU A 112 36.40 4.08 9.69
C LEU A 112 36.30 2.90 10.66
N ARG A 113 37.21 1.91 10.60
CA ARG A 113 37.15 0.72 11.49
C ARG A 113 37.42 1.08 12.95
N ALA A 114 38.36 1.97 13.19
CA ALA A 114 38.73 2.39 14.53
C ALA A 114 37.54 3.09 15.22
N ALA A 115 37.12 2.57 16.38
CA ALA A 115 36.05 3.16 17.17
C ALA A 115 36.32 4.66 17.45
N GLY A 116 37.58 5.02 17.73
CA GLY A 116 38.01 6.39 17.92
C GLY A 116 37.78 7.28 16.69
N VAL A 117 38.00 6.78 15.46
CA VAL A 117 37.78 7.57 14.25
C VAL A 117 36.28 7.75 13.96
N ARG A 118 35.46 6.73 14.22
CA ARG A 118 33.99 6.85 14.10
C ARG A 118 33.46 7.90 15.06
N TRP A 119 33.85 7.82 16.32
CA TRP A 119 33.46 8.79 17.33
C TRP A 119 34.02 10.18 17.04
N THR A 120 35.25 10.29 16.53
CA THR A 120 35.84 11.57 16.12
C THR A 120 35.12 12.17 14.92
N LEU A 121 34.74 11.37 13.92
CA LEU A 121 33.96 11.83 12.77
C LEU A 121 32.56 12.27 13.19
N ILE A 122 31.86 11.47 14.01
CA ILE A 122 30.56 11.85 14.57
C ILE A 122 30.70 13.13 15.40
N LEU A 123 31.74 13.26 16.23
CA LEU A 123 32.00 14.43 17.05
C LEU A 123 32.32 15.65 16.18
N LEU A 124 33.16 15.53 15.15
CA LEU A 124 33.48 16.62 14.22
C LEU A 124 32.27 17.04 13.39
N LEU A 125 31.48 16.09 12.90
CA LEU A 125 30.22 16.36 12.20
C LEU A 125 29.19 16.97 13.14
N SER A 126 29.15 16.55 14.42
CA SER A 126 28.32 17.13 15.46
C SER A 126 28.78 18.53 15.83
N ILE A 127 30.08 18.80 15.93
CA ILE A 127 30.65 20.12 16.16
C ILE A 127 30.39 21.01 14.95
N ALA A 128 30.56 20.52 13.72
CA ALA A 128 30.24 21.24 12.49
C ALA A 128 28.73 21.46 12.33
N ALA A 129 27.90 20.51 12.79
CA ALA A 129 26.46 20.64 12.86
C ALA A 129 26.09 21.68 13.91
N VAL A 130 26.71 21.69 15.09
CA VAL A 130 26.47 22.63 16.20
C VAL A 130 27.02 24.02 15.86
N ALA A 131 28.19 24.15 15.23
CA ALA A 131 28.77 25.42 14.78
C ALA A 131 28.03 25.98 13.55
N GLY A 132 27.63 25.10 12.64
CA GLY A 132 26.72 25.39 11.55
C GLY A 132 25.35 25.82 12.06
N LEU A 133 24.81 25.12 13.07
CA LEU A 133 23.63 25.49 13.85
C LEU A 133 23.90 26.70 14.72
N ARG A 134 25.12 27.11 15.07
CA ARG A 134 25.33 28.34 15.83
C ARG A 134 25.26 29.55 14.92
N ARG A 135 25.78 29.44 13.69
CA ARG A 135 25.69 30.49 12.67
C ARG A 135 24.29 30.55 12.05
N GLU A 136 23.73 29.40 11.70
CA GLU A 136 22.34 29.24 11.23
C GLU A 136 21.33 29.40 12.34
N ALA A 137 21.59 29.07 13.61
CA ALA A 137 20.71 29.42 14.73
C ALA A 137 20.97 30.81 15.27
N VAL A 138 22.05 31.52 15.00
CA VAL A 138 22.04 32.99 15.22
C VAL A 138 21.24 33.67 14.11
N TRP A 139 21.32 33.16 12.88
CA TRP A 139 20.50 33.63 11.76
C TRP A 139 19.02 33.19 11.89
N LEU A 140 18.73 31.96 12.31
CA LEU A 140 17.42 31.37 12.66
C LEU A 140 16.97 31.76 14.06
N LEU A 141 17.79 32.18 15.03
CA LEU A 141 17.30 32.84 16.26
C LEU A 141 17.09 34.34 16.01
N ARG A 142 17.60 34.90 14.91
CA ARG A 142 17.17 36.21 14.41
C ARG A 142 15.95 36.11 13.49
N GLN A 143 15.84 35.07 12.65
CA GLN A 143 14.74 34.79 11.72
C GLN A 143 13.58 34.03 12.36
N ALA A 144 13.82 33.04 13.20
CA ALA A 144 12.87 32.49 14.18
C ALA A 144 12.88 33.32 15.46
N GLY A 145 13.79 34.26 15.72
CA GLY A 145 13.50 35.32 16.70
C GLY A 145 12.47 36.28 16.13
N ALA A 146 12.60 36.69 14.87
CA ALA A 146 11.60 37.46 14.15
C ALA A 146 10.35 36.63 13.85
N GLY A 147 10.50 35.33 13.62
CA GLY A 147 9.49 34.36 13.20
C GLY A 147 8.77 33.70 14.36
N LEU A 148 9.41 33.53 15.52
CA LEU A 148 8.80 33.23 16.81
C LEU A 148 8.31 34.52 17.47
N ARG A 149 8.91 35.71 17.26
CA ARG A 149 8.21 36.96 17.61
C ARG A 149 7.04 37.23 16.68
N TYR A 150 7.08 36.78 15.44
CA TYR A 150 5.95 36.85 14.50
C TYR A 150 4.93 35.75 14.78
N ALA A 151 5.35 34.54 15.14
CA ALA A 151 4.46 33.44 15.50
C ALA A 151 3.92 33.61 16.92
N ILE A 152 4.66 34.18 17.87
CA ILE A 152 4.17 34.61 19.20
C ILE A 152 3.35 35.87 19.06
N ARG A 153 3.68 36.84 18.18
CA ARG A 153 2.76 37.96 17.88
C ARG A 153 1.53 37.48 17.11
N ALA A 154 1.63 36.51 16.21
CA ALA A 154 0.52 35.94 15.47
C ALA A 154 -0.30 34.99 16.35
N TRP A 155 0.31 34.28 17.29
CA TRP A 155 -0.34 33.44 18.31
C TRP A 155 -1.01 34.31 19.38
N ASN A 156 -0.33 35.36 19.87
CA ASN A 156 -0.90 36.34 20.78
C ASN A 156 -1.93 37.26 20.08
N ALA A 157 -1.79 37.54 18.78
CA ALA A 157 -2.81 38.21 17.98
C ALA A 157 -3.99 37.27 17.66
N HIS A 158 -3.73 35.97 17.44
CA HIS A 158 -4.76 34.94 17.28
C HIS A 158 -5.56 34.75 18.57
N GLN A 159 -4.91 34.83 19.75
CA GLN A 159 -5.59 34.87 21.04
C GLN A 159 -6.37 36.17 21.29
N ARG A 160 -5.96 37.31 20.70
CA ARG A 160 -6.62 38.62 20.89
C ARG A 160 -7.72 38.91 19.86
N SER A 161 -7.66 38.32 18.66
CA SER A 161 -8.69 38.41 17.62
C SER A 161 -8.55 37.24 16.62
N PRO A 162 -9.33 36.15 16.78
CA PRO A 162 -9.27 34.97 15.90
C PRO A 162 -9.63 35.26 14.44
N ALA A 163 -10.17 36.43 14.12
CA ALA A 163 -10.71 36.74 12.80
C ALA A 163 -9.65 37.15 11.74
N ASP A 164 -8.42 37.46 12.13
CA ASP A 164 -7.42 38.10 11.22
C ASP A 164 -6.10 37.35 11.02
N SER A 165 -5.87 36.20 11.66
CA SER A 165 -4.61 35.46 11.47
C SER A 165 -4.60 34.68 10.16
N ARG A 166 -3.93 35.21 9.14
CA ARG A 166 -3.70 34.54 7.85
C ARG A 166 -2.60 33.48 7.98
N ASP A 167 -2.93 32.23 7.65
CA ASP A 167 -2.00 31.12 7.47
C ASP A 167 -0.97 31.46 6.36
N VAL A 168 0.25 30.93 6.40
CA VAL A 168 1.29 31.16 5.35
C VAL A 168 0.75 30.72 3.97
N PHE A 169 -0.08 29.68 3.93
CA PHE A 169 -0.75 29.24 2.72
C PHE A 169 -2.01 30.05 2.37
N ASP A 170 -2.63 30.73 3.34
CA ASP A 170 -3.72 31.69 3.07
C ASP A 170 -3.17 33.04 2.59
N ALA A 171 -1.96 33.43 3.01
CA ALA A 171 -1.23 34.59 2.52
C ALA A 171 -0.76 34.42 1.07
N ILE A 172 -0.47 33.19 0.63
CA ILE A 172 -0.17 32.85 -0.77
C ILE A 172 -1.46 32.71 -1.61
N SER A 173 -2.62 32.54 -0.97
CA SER A 173 -3.91 32.51 -1.66
C SER A 173 -4.35 33.92 -2.06
N PHE A 174 -3.95 34.33 -3.26
CA PHE A 174 -4.36 35.56 -3.91
C PHE A 174 -5.88 35.75 -3.82
N ARG A 175 -6.31 36.69 -2.95
CA ARG A 175 -7.64 37.32 -2.84
C ARG A 175 -8.77 36.55 -3.54
N ALA A 176 -9.05 35.33 -3.08
CA ALA A 176 -10.21 34.57 -3.55
C ALA A 176 -11.43 35.20 -2.89
N ARG A 177 -12.08 36.13 -3.62
CA ARG A 177 -13.44 36.56 -3.32
C ARG A 177 -14.28 35.34 -2.98
N SER A 178 -15.20 35.51 -2.04
CA SER A 178 -16.24 34.55 -1.67
C SER A 178 -17.16 34.28 -2.88
N ASP A 179 -16.62 33.60 -3.88
CA ASP A 179 -17.28 33.35 -5.15
C ASP A 179 -18.23 32.17 -4.98
N GLY A 180 -19.52 32.50 -4.85
CA GLY A 180 -20.62 31.71 -5.36
C GLY A 180 -20.95 30.43 -4.60
N HIS A 181 -22.15 30.43 -4.05
CA HIS A 181 -22.81 29.23 -3.54
C HIS A 181 -22.86 28.10 -4.59
N PRO A 182 -22.64 26.83 -4.20
CA PRO A 182 -22.75 25.70 -5.11
C PRO A 182 -24.15 25.67 -5.72
N ARG A 183 -24.23 25.63 -7.05
CA ARG A 183 -25.49 25.73 -7.79
C ARG A 183 -26.09 24.34 -8.01
N ARG A 184 -27.42 24.27 -8.16
CA ARG A 184 -28.08 23.10 -8.74
C ARG A 184 -27.43 22.81 -10.10
N GLY A 185 -26.78 21.65 -10.23
CA GLY A 185 -26.05 21.24 -11.43
C GLY A 185 -24.54 21.06 -11.26
N ASP A 186 -23.90 21.62 -10.22
CA ASP A 186 -22.45 21.50 -10.04
C ASP A 186 -22.00 20.03 -9.90
N LEU A 187 -22.81 19.20 -9.22
CA LEU A 187 -22.55 17.77 -9.10
C LEU A 187 -22.56 17.07 -10.47
N LEU A 188 -23.53 17.36 -11.33
CA LEU A 188 -23.62 16.78 -12.67
C LEU A 188 -22.43 17.19 -13.53
N VAL A 189 -21.98 18.45 -13.44
CA VAL A 189 -20.79 18.93 -14.15
C VAL A 189 -19.53 18.19 -13.64
N LYS A 190 -19.37 18.04 -12.32
CA LYS A 190 -18.24 17.30 -11.75
C LYS A 190 -18.26 15.82 -12.12
N LEU A 191 -19.43 15.19 -12.12
CA LEU A 191 -19.61 13.80 -12.54
C LEU A 191 -19.28 13.64 -14.03
N ALA A 192 -19.81 14.51 -14.90
CA ALA A 192 -19.49 14.50 -16.33
C ALA A 192 -17.98 14.70 -16.57
N ALA A 193 -17.36 15.64 -15.86
CA ALA A 193 -15.92 15.86 -15.93
C ALA A 193 -15.12 14.63 -15.47
N ALA A 194 -15.57 13.94 -14.41
CA ALA A 194 -14.92 12.71 -13.93
C ALA A 194 -15.08 11.55 -14.91
N VAL A 195 -16.25 11.40 -15.53
CA VAL A 195 -16.49 10.40 -16.59
C VAL A 195 -15.57 10.64 -17.79
N LEU A 196 -15.30 11.89 -18.16
CA LEU A 196 -14.37 12.23 -19.25
C LEU A 196 -12.91 11.91 -18.96
N LEU A 197 -12.50 11.76 -17.69
CA LEU A 197 -11.11 11.45 -17.34
C LEU A 197 -10.71 10.03 -17.77
N LEU A 198 -11.63 9.07 -17.75
CA LEU A 198 -11.36 7.69 -18.15
C LEU A 198 -10.96 7.58 -19.64
N PRO A 199 -11.77 8.04 -20.61
CA PRO A 199 -11.36 8.04 -22.01
C PRO A 199 -10.13 8.93 -22.25
N ALA A 200 -9.95 10.03 -21.52
CA ALA A 200 -8.77 10.88 -21.66
C ALA A 200 -7.46 10.16 -21.28
N ALA A 201 -7.49 9.40 -20.19
CA ALA A 201 -6.37 8.59 -19.75
C ALA A 201 -6.06 7.47 -20.76
N GLY A 202 -7.12 6.81 -21.27
CA GLY A 202 -7.00 5.71 -22.24
C GLY A 202 -6.69 4.39 -21.54
N PRO A 203 -7.68 3.73 -20.90
CA PRO A 203 -7.44 2.50 -20.16
C PRO A 203 -6.98 1.34 -21.08
N PRO A 204 -6.20 0.38 -20.54
CA PRO A 204 -5.74 0.34 -19.15
C PRO A 204 -4.61 1.35 -18.87
N VAL A 205 -4.66 2.00 -17.70
CA VAL A 205 -3.65 2.96 -17.23
C VAL A 205 -2.54 2.20 -16.51
N LEU A 206 -1.46 1.90 -17.21
CA LEU A 206 -0.42 0.98 -16.72
C LEU A 206 0.75 1.73 -16.07
N GLU A 207 1.03 2.94 -16.53
CA GLU A 207 2.19 3.69 -16.07
C GLU A 207 1.90 4.50 -14.80
N THR A 208 2.89 4.54 -13.90
CA THR A 208 2.76 5.25 -12.61
C THR A 208 2.50 6.74 -12.80
N TRP A 209 3.13 7.36 -13.79
CA TRP A 209 2.94 8.78 -14.07
C TRP A 209 1.53 9.08 -14.60
N GLU A 210 0.92 8.16 -15.37
CA GLU A 210 -0.45 8.31 -15.88
C GLU A 210 -1.46 8.18 -14.74
N ALA A 211 -1.27 7.20 -13.86
CA ALA A 211 -2.09 7.03 -12.67
C ALA A 211 -2.03 8.28 -11.76
N LEU A 212 -0.83 8.85 -11.56
CA LEU A 212 -0.64 10.10 -10.82
C LEU A 212 -1.26 11.32 -11.53
N ALA A 213 -1.14 11.42 -12.85
CA ALA A 213 -1.76 12.50 -13.63
C ALA A 213 -3.29 12.42 -13.57
N LEU A 214 -3.86 11.21 -13.65
CA LEU A 214 -5.28 10.95 -13.48
C LEU A 214 -5.76 11.35 -12.07
N ALA A 215 -5.03 10.97 -11.03
CA ALA A 215 -5.33 11.37 -9.65
C ALA A 215 -5.24 12.90 -9.47
N ALA A 216 -4.22 13.54 -10.06
CA ALA A 216 -4.10 15.00 -10.07
C ALA A 216 -5.28 15.67 -10.77
N ALA A 217 -5.74 15.16 -11.91
CA ALA A 217 -6.93 15.67 -12.60
C ALA A 217 -8.20 15.48 -11.77
N LEU A 218 -8.34 14.33 -11.08
CA LEU A 218 -9.44 14.10 -10.15
C LEU A 218 -9.42 15.10 -8.98
N PHE A 219 -8.25 15.44 -8.44
CA PHE A 219 -8.14 16.46 -7.40
C PHE A 219 -8.51 17.87 -7.89
N VAL A 220 -8.32 18.18 -9.18
CA VAL A 220 -8.87 19.41 -9.77
C VAL A 220 -10.39 19.41 -9.68
N ILE A 221 -11.06 18.29 -9.98
CA ILE A 221 -12.52 18.15 -9.86
C ILE A 221 -12.97 18.29 -8.40
N VAL A 222 -12.32 17.59 -7.48
CA VAL A 222 -12.67 17.58 -6.06
C VAL A 222 -12.47 18.98 -5.45
N CYS A 223 -11.29 19.56 -5.60
CA CYS A 223 -10.92 20.84 -4.99
C CYS A 223 -11.42 22.07 -5.76
N GLY A 224 -11.82 21.90 -7.03
CA GLY A 224 -12.20 22.99 -7.92
C GLY A 224 -13.67 23.41 -7.84
N THR A 225 -13.96 24.51 -8.54
CA THR A 225 -15.30 25.09 -8.70
C THR A 225 -15.76 24.95 -10.15
N CYS A 226 -17.05 24.68 -10.37
CA CYS A 226 -17.57 24.54 -11.73
C CYS A 226 -17.53 25.91 -12.45
N ARG A 227 -17.00 25.93 -13.67
CA ARG A 227 -17.05 27.11 -14.54
C ARG A 227 -18.47 27.25 -15.10
N ARG A 228 -18.90 28.50 -15.35
CA ARG A 228 -20.23 28.78 -15.91
C ARG A 228 -20.31 28.41 -17.40
N GLY A 229 -21.42 27.80 -17.79
CA GLY A 229 -21.76 27.47 -19.18
C GLY A 229 -21.78 25.97 -19.44
N TRP A 230 -22.97 25.41 -19.66
CA TRP A 230 -23.15 23.98 -19.93
C TRP A 230 -22.44 23.52 -21.22
N TRP A 231 -22.26 24.44 -22.19
CA TRP A 231 -21.51 24.23 -23.44
C TRP A 231 -20.04 23.82 -23.21
N ARG A 232 -19.48 24.06 -22.03
CA ARG A 232 -18.10 23.65 -21.71
C ARG A 232 -17.93 22.14 -21.63
N ILE A 233 -18.99 21.41 -21.29
CA ILE A 233 -18.97 19.94 -21.24
C ILE A 233 -18.77 19.36 -22.65
N PRO A 234 -19.61 19.67 -23.66
CA PRO A 234 -19.38 19.15 -25.01
C PRO A 234 -18.06 19.64 -25.61
N VAL A 235 -17.57 20.84 -25.29
CA VAL A 235 -16.22 21.27 -25.71
C VAL A 235 -15.12 20.42 -25.07
N ALA A 236 -15.20 20.16 -23.76
CA ALA A 236 -14.24 19.26 -23.10
C ALA A 236 -14.31 17.84 -23.67
N ALA A 237 -15.52 17.33 -23.94
CA ALA A 237 -15.71 16.05 -24.60
C ALA A 237 -15.11 16.03 -26.01
N ALA A 238 -15.31 17.10 -26.80
CA ALA A 238 -14.72 17.22 -28.13
C ALA A 238 -13.19 17.22 -28.09
N VAL A 239 -12.57 17.88 -27.10
CA VAL A 239 -11.10 17.82 -26.89
C VAL A 239 -10.67 16.39 -26.58
N VAL A 240 -11.35 15.70 -25.66
CA VAL A 240 -11.03 14.31 -25.31
C VAL A 240 -11.18 13.39 -26.54
N LEU A 241 -12.27 13.52 -27.29
CA LEU A 241 -12.49 12.76 -28.52
C LEU A 241 -11.45 13.06 -29.60
N ALA A 242 -11.04 14.32 -29.76
CA ALA A 242 -9.96 14.70 -30.68
C ALA A 242 -8.64 14.08 -30.24
N THR A 243 -8.29 14.12 -28.95
CA THR A 243 -7.06 13.47 -28.45
C THR A 243 -7.08 11.96 -28.67
N LEU A 244 -8.23 11.31 -28.49
CA LEU A 244 -8.39 9.89 -28.77
C LEU A 244 -8.25 9.57 -30.26
N GLY A 245 -8.85 10.37 -31.13
CA GLY A 245 -8.74 10.21 -32.58
C GLY A 245 -7.31 10.35 -33.07
N VAL A 246 -6.56 11.34 -32.57
CA VAL A 246 -5.15 11.52 -32.91
C VAL A 246 -4.31 10.37 -32.35
N LYS A 247 -4.52 9.95 -31.09
CA LYS A 247 -3.84 8.79 -30.49
C LYS A 247 -4.03 7.51 -31.32
N GLY A 248 -5.25 7.26 -31.80
CA GLY A 248 -5.57 6.10 -32.62
C GLY A 248 -4.88 6.09 -33.99
N ALA A 249 -4.39 7.24 -34.47
CA ALA A 249 -3.64 7.35 -35.71
C ALA A 249 -2.11 7.30 -35.51
N LEU A 250 -1.62 7.30 -34.26
CA LEU A 250 -0.19 7.23 -33.98
C LEU A 250 0.35 5.81 -34.24
N PRO A 251 1.57 5.66 -34.79
CA PRO A 251 2.21 4.36 -34.92
C PRO A 251 2.40 3.69 -33.56
N ARG A 252 1.98 2.43 -33.46
CA ARG A 252 2.08 1.59 -32.27
C ARG A 252 2.82 0.31 -32.59
N ALA A 253 3.49 -0.28 -31.61
CA ALA A 253 4.21 -1.52 -31.86
C ALA A 253 3.24 -2.70 -32.01
N ASP A 254 2.12 -2.69 -31.27
CA ASP A 254 1.06 -3.70 -31.36
C ASP A 254 1.56 -5.15 -31.31
N ILE A 255 2.63 -5.41 -30.55
CA ILE A 255 3.24 -6.74 -30.45
C ILE A 255 2.27 -7.66 -29.71
N ALA A 256 1.95 -8.81 -30.30
CA ALA A 256 1.11 -9.80 -29.63
C ALA A 256 1.98 -10.59 -28.64
N GLU A 257 1.60 -10.54 -27.36
CA GLU A 257 2.27 -11.22 -26.26
C GLU A 257 1.43 -12.42 -25.82
N GLY A 258 2.05 -13.60 -25.75
CA GLY A 258 1.53 -14.77 -25.08
C GLY A 258 2.42 -15.14 -23.90
N HIS A 259 1.83 -15.45 -22.74
CA HIS A 259 2.61 -15.86 -21.58
C HIS A 259 1.81 -16.73 -20.61
N ASN A 260 2.53 -17.49 -19.78
CA ASN A 260 1.95 -18.23 -18.67
C ASN A 260 3.03 -18.59 -17.63
N SER A 261 2.61 -19.17 -16.51
CA SER A 261 3.49 -19.89 -15.60
C SER A 261 4.13 -21.08 -16.35
N PHE A 262 5.39 -21.39 -16.01
CA PHE A 262 6.08 -22.59 -16.52
C PHE A 262 6.19 -23.61 -15.38
N LEU A 263 5.04 -24.21 -15.05
CA LEU A 263 4.91 -25.26 -14.05
C LEU A 263 4.45 -26.54 -14.75
N LEU A 264 5.11 -27.65 -14.43
CA LEU A 264 4.89 -28.95 -15.05
C LEU A 264 4.45 -29.96 -13.97
N PRO A 265 3.18 -29.92 -13.52
CA PRO A 265 2.69 -30.86 -12.50
C PRO A 265 2.61 -32.30 -13.03
N GLU A 266 2.36 -32.47 -14.33
CA GLU A 266 2.30 -33.75 -15.04
C GLU A 266 2.84 -33.59 -16.48
N ASP A 267 3.38 -34.68 -17.04
CA ASP A 267 3.79 -34.73 -18.44
C ASP A 267 2.57 -34.72 -19.39
N GLY A 268 2.75 -34.28 -20.63
CA GLY A 268 1.70 -34.21 -21.64
C GLY A 268 0.72 -33.04 -21.47
N GLY A 269 1.02 -32.08 -20.57
CA GLY A 269 0.18 -30.92 -20.29
C GLY A 269 0.11 -29.89 -21.44
N PRO A 270 -0.68 -28.81 -21.26
CA PRO A 270 -0.91 -27.79 -22.31
C PRO A 270 0.36 -27.10 -22.82
N LEU A 271 1.41 -27.04 -21.99
CA LEU A 271 2.70 -26.46 -22.39
C LEU A 271 3.44 -27.37 -23.38
N GLU A 272 3.49 -28.67 -23.14
CA GLU A 272 4.13 -29.64 -24.03
C GLU A 272 3.42 -29.72 -25.38
N GLN A 273 2.09 -29.71 -25.36
CA GLN A 273 1.27 -29.77 -26.58
C GLN A 273 1.33 -28.49 -27.42
N GLY A 274 1.54 -27.34 -26.76
CA GLY A 274 1.39 -26.03 -27.39
C GLY A 274 2.69 -25.28 -27.70
N LEU A 275 3.79 -25.58 -27.02
CA LEU A 275 5.10 -24.99 -27.28
C LEU A 275 5.83 -25.72 -28.44
N PRO A 276 6.72 -25.03 -29.18
CA PRO A 276 7.57 -25.71 -30.15
C PRO A 276 8.39 -26.83 -29.49
N PRO A 277 8.50 -28.02 -30.08
CA PRO A 277 9.16 -29.16 -29.45
C PRO A 277 10.59 -28.89 -28.99
N GLU A 278 11.40 -28.20 -29.81
CA GLU A 278 12.77 -27.85 -29.43
C GLU A 278 12.84 -26.88 -28.24
N VAL A 279 11.88 -25.95 -28.14
CA VAL A 279 11.79 -24.96 -27.06
C VAL A 279 11.36 -25.65 -25.76
N PHE A 280 10.30 -26.46 -25.84
CA PHE A 280 9.78 -27.20 -24.68
C PHE A 280 10.82 -28.16 -24.10
N ALA A 281 11.46 -28.98 -24.94
CA ALA A 281 12.46 -29.95 -24.48
C ALA A 281 13.63 -29.26 -23.75
N ASN A 282 14.10 -28.11 -24.26
CA ASN A 282 15.16 -27.34 -23.64
C ASN A 282 14.73 -26.74 -22.28
N TRP A 283 13.56 -26.10 -22.24
CA TRP A 283 13.05 -25.49 -21.01
C TRP A 283 12.67 -26.52 -19.94
N LYS A 284 12.11 -27.67 -20.35
CA LYS A 284 11.84 -28.79 -19.45
C LYS A 284 13.13 -29.30 -18.83
N ALA A 285 14.20 -29.49 -19.61
CA ALA A 285 15.49 -29.91 -19.07
C ALA A 285 16.06 -28.91 -18.03
N GLN A 286 15.90 -27.61 -18.26
CA GLN A 286 16.29 -26.59 -17.27
C GLN A 286 15.41 -26.61 -16.02
N PHE A 287 14.09 -26.79 -16.20
CA PHE A 287 13.12 -26.87 -15.11
C PHE A 287 13.35 -28.11 -14.24
N ASP A 288 13.50 -29.29 -14.84
CA ASP A 288 13.74 -30.56 -14.14
C ASP A 288 15.09 -30.52 -13.39
N ALA A 289 16.10 -29.85 -13.94
CA ALA A 289 17.39 -29.66 -13.26
C ALA A 289 17.29 -28.75 -12.04
N LEU A 290 16.35 -27.80 -12.05
CA LEU A 290 16.11 -26.88 -10.94
C LEU A 290 15.16 -27.41 -9.88
N TYR A 291 14.16 -28.15 -10.32
CA TYR A 291 13.11 -28.70 -9.50
C TYR A 291 13.06 -30.21 -9.77
N PRO A 292 14.06 -30.97 -9.30
CA PRO A 292 14.07 -32.42 -9.46
C PRO A 292 12.86 -33.04 -8.73
N GLU A 293 12.42 -34.20 -9.21
CA GLU A 293 11.31 -34.91 -8.59
C GLU A 293 11.69 -35.34 -7.15
N PRO A 294 10.94 -34.88 -6.12
CA PRO A 294 11.28 -35.19 -4.74
C PRO A 294 10.87 -36.62 -4.38
N GLU A 295 11.64 -37.27 -3.51
CA GLU A 295 11.26 -38.60 -2.97
C GLU A 295 9.92 -38.57 -2.21
N VAL A 296 9.61 -37.44 -1.57
CA VAL A 296 8.35 -37.21 -0.86
C VAL A 296 7.76 -35.87 -1.25
N VAL A 297 6.52 -35.90 -1.74
CA VAL A 297 5.77 -34.69 -2.07
C VAL A 297 5.33 -33.98 -0.79
N VAL A 298 5.82 -32.76 -0.58
CA VAL A 298 5.45 -31.92 0.57
C VAL A 298 4.02 -31.43 0.41
N ALA A 299 3.18 -31.58 1.45
CA ALA A 299 1.82 -31.07 1.46
C ALA A 299 1.77 -29.54 1.22
N ASN A 300 0.79 -29.07 0.45
CA ASN A 300 0.65 -27.67 0.01
C ASN A 300 1.80 -27.13 -0.86
N SER A 301 2.64 -28.02 -1.42
CA SER A 301 3.54 -27.67 -2.52
C SER A 301 2.80 -27.57 -3.84
N TRP A 302 3.44 -26.93 -4.82
CA TRP A 302 2.90 -26.82 -6.17
C TRP A 302 2.63 -28.20 -6.80
N ARG A 303 3.47 -29.21 -6.51
CA ARG A 303 3.23 -30.60 -6.94
C ARG A 303 2.04 -31.25 -6.24
N ALA A 304 1.93 -31.10 -4.92
CA ALA A 304 0.81 -31.66 -4.16
C ALA A 304 -0.55 -31.11 -4.60
N LEU A 305 -0.56 -29.83 -5.00
CA LEU A 305 -1.75 -29.15 -5.49
C LEU A 305 -1.97 -29.30 -7.00
N GLN A 306 -1.07 -30.00 -7.70
CA GLN A 306 -1.04 -30.08 -9.17
C GLN A 306 -1.12 -28.69 -9.83
N ALA A 307 -0.46 -27.69 -9.24
CA ALA A 307 -0.49 -26.32 -9.70
C ALA A 307 0.24 -26.23 -11.06
N GLY A 308 -0.52 -25.84 -12.08
CA GLY A 308 0.01 -25.65 -13.44
C GLY A 308 -1.01 -24.98 -14.37
N PRO A 309 -0.57 -24.55 -15.55
CA PRO A 309 -1.44 -23.85 -16.48
C PRO A 309 -2.41 -24.80 -17.20
N GLU A 310 -3.70 -24.46 -17.19
CA GLU A 310 -4.76 -25.18 -17.91
C GLU A 310 -4.77 -24.94 -19.44
N SER A 311 -3.97 -23.97 -19.91
CA SER A 311 -3.90 -23.59 -21.33
C SER A 311 -2.51 -23.04 -21.64
N LEU A 312 -2.14 -23.00 -22.92
CA LEU A 312 -0.85 -22.47 -23.33
C LEU A 312 -0.66 -21.03 -22.83
N TYR A 313 -1.60 -20.13 -23.14
CA TYR A 313 -1.52 -18.72 -22.75
C TYR A 313 -2.68 -18.30 -21.84
N VAL A 314 -2.37 -17.57 -20.75
CA VAL A 314 -3.40 -17.02 -19.88
C VAL A 314 -3.97 -15.73 -20.46
N ARG A 315 -5.26 -15.43 -20.26
CA ARG A 315 -5.83 -14.11 -20.62
C ARG A 315 -5.34 -13.04 -19.63
N SER A 316 -4.97 -11.84 -20.07
CA SER A 316 -4.64 -10.72 -19.16
C SER A 316 -5.81 -9.74 -19.03
N SER A 317 -5.92 -9.05 -17.89
CA SER A 317 -6.89 -7.96 -17.77
C SER A 317 -6.49 -6.72 -18.59
N ASP A 318 -5.21 -6.61 -18.97
CA ASP A 318 -4.74 -5.58 -19.91
C ASP A 318 -5.43 -5.67 -21.28
N ALA A 319 -5.92 -6.86 -21.66
CA ALA A 319 -6.58 -7.11 -22.95
C ALA A 319 -8.09 -6.78 -22.96
N ILE A 320 -8.64 -6.21 -21.88
CA ILE A 320 -10.08 -5.87 -21.81
C ILE A 320 -10.43 -4.80 -22.85
N TRP A 321 -9.61 -3.76 -22.97
CA TRP A 321 -9.85 -2.63 -23.89
C TRP A 321 -9.19 -2.81 -25.25
N ARG A 322 -8.26 -3.76 -25.36
CA ARG A 322 -7.51 -4.09 -26.57
C ARG A 322 -7.57 -5.59 -26.79
N PRO A 323 -8.48 -6.07 -27.66
CA PRO A 323 -8.57 -7.48 -27.99
C PRO A 323 -7.21 -8.01 -28.43
N ALA A 324 -6.81 -9.14 -27.86
CA ALA A 324 -5.50 -9.75 -28.11
C ALA A 324 -5.64 -11.14 -28.71
N LYS A 325 -4.69 -11.51 -29.58
CA LYS A 325 -4.60 -12.82 -30.21
C LYS A 325 -4.25 -13.93 -29.21
N TYR A 326 -3.39 -13.61 -28.23
CA TYR A 326 -2.91 -14.51 -27.20
C TYR A 326 -3.31 -13.97 -25.82
N THR A 327 -2.34 -13.47 -25.03
CA THR A 327 -2.58 -12.96 -23.68
C THR A 327 -2.96 -11.48 -23.67
N ARG A 328 -2.14 -10.63 -24.32
CA ARG A 328 -2.35 -9.18 -24.46
C ARG A 328 -1.61 -8.61 -25.67
N GLN A 329 -1.88 -7.36 -26.01
CA GLN A 329 -1.09 -6.57 -26.94
C GLN A 329 -0.22 -5.59 -26.17
N VAL A 330 1.04 -5.42 -26.58
CA VAL A 330 1.99 -4.52 -25.93
C VAL A 330 2.67 -3.58 -26.91
N ASP A 331 2.81 -2.32 -26.51
CA ASP A 331 3.60 -1.32 -27.24
C ASP A 331 5.02 -1.17 -26.71
N THR A 332 5.24 -1.66 -25.49
CA THR A 332 6.53 -1.62 -24.81
C THR A 332 6.77 -2.94 -24.10
N VAL A 333 7.99 -3.44 -24.17
CA VAL A 333 8.47 -4.54 -23.34
C VAL A 333 9.58 -3.97 -22.46
N ASN A 334 9.43 -4.03 -21.14
CA ASN A 334 10.47 -3.57 -20.21
C ASN A 334 10.19 -4.11 -18.82
N PHE A 335 10.80 -5.23 -18.48
CA PHE A 335 10.68 -5.81 -17.16
C PHE A 335 12.00 -6.43 -16.72
N ARG A 336 12.14 -6.57 -15.40
CA ARG A 336 13.31 -7.18 -14.77
C ARG A 336 12.99 -8.25 -13.74
N THR A 337 11.73 -8.34 -13.35
CA THR A 337 11.25 -9.23 -12.30
C THR A 337 9.86 -9.73 -12.69
N LEU A 338 9.42 -10.83 -12.07
CA LEU A 338 8.05 -11.36 -12.23
C LEU A 338 7.01 -10.28 -11.94
N ALA A 339 7.24 -9.49 -10.89
CA ALA A 339 6.36 -8.40 -10.50
C ALA A 339 6.27 -7.27 -11.52
N ALA A 340 7.38 -6.93 -12.18
CA ALA A 340 7.40 -5.91 -13.23
C ALA A 340 6.78 -6.41 -14.55
N PHE A 341 6.83 -7.73 -14.79
CA PHE A 341 6.26 -8.36 -15.98
C PHE A 341 4.72 -8.28 -16.00
N ARG A 342 4.08 -8.33 -14.82
CA ARG A 342 2.62 -8.28 -14.67
C ARG A 342 1.92 -9.43 -15.41
N GLY A 343 2.37 -10.65 -15.13
CA GLY A 343 1.80 -11.86 -15.67
C GLY A 343 0.41 -12.11 -15.10
N GLY A 344 -0.61 -12.17 -15.96
CA GLY A 344 -2.00 -12.50 -15.57
C GLY A 344 -2.19 -13.87 -14.89
N PHE A 345 -1.18 -14.74 -14.87
CA PHE A 345 -1.17 -16.01 -14.13
C PHE A 345 -0.79 -15.84 -12.65
N ALA A 346 -0.07 -14.76 -12.28
CA ALA A 346 0.56 -14.61 -10.97
C ALA A 346 -0.40 -14.73 -9.77
N ASN A 347 -1.70 -14.48 -9.96
CA ASN A 347 -2.72 -14.50 -8.92
C ASN A 347 -3.92 -15.34 -9.36
N LYS A 348 -3.74 -16.65 -9.42
CA LYS A 348 -4.84 -17.63 -9.50
C LYS A 348 -4.96 -18.46 -8.21
N LEU A 349 -6.12 -19.09 -8.00
CA LEU A 349 -6.42 -19.89 -6.80
C LEU A 349 -5.87 -21.32 -6.87
N ASP A 350 -5.85 -21.92 -8.06
CA ASP A 350 -5.23 -23.22 -8.37
C ASP A 350 -3.71 -23.21 -8.10
N GLU A 351 -3.06 -22.08 -8.34
CA GLU A 351 -1.63 -21.88 -8.08
C GLU A 351 -1.32 -21.39 -6.65
N ASN A 352 -2.20 -21.64 -5.66
CA ASN A 352 -2.06 -21.17 -4.28
C ASN A 352 -1.26 -22.14 -3.38
N PHE A 353 -0.02 -22.44 -3.76
CA PHE A 353 0.93 -23.22 -2.94
C PHE A 353 1.79 -22.34 -2.02
N TRP A 354 2.32 -22.89 -0.93
CA TRP A 354 3.16 -22.12 0.03
C TRP A 354 4.23 -22.96 0.73
N ALA A 355 4.43 -24.19 0.30
CA ALA A 355 5.42 -25.10 0.85
C ALA A 355 6.21 -25.78 -0.29
N GLY A 356 7.26 -26.51 0.07
CA GLY A 356 8.10 -27.23 -0.88
C GLY A 356 9.29 -26.42 -1.40
N ASP A 357 9.79 -26.85 -2.55
CA ASP A 357 11.00 -26.35 -3.22
C ASP A 357 10.79 -25.03 -3.98
N LEU A 358 9.55 -24.73 -4.35
CA LEU A 358 9.18 -23.50 -5.06
C LEU A 358 8.27 -22.61 -4.22
N VAL A 359 8.69 -21.36 -4.04
CA VAL A 359 7.84 -20.29 -3.50
C VAL A 359 7.16 -19.52 -4.64
N ARG A 360 5.94 -19.04 -4.41
CA ARG A 360 5.12 -18.40 -5.47
C ARG A 360 5.77 -17.13 -6.01
N GLU A 361 6.43 -16.36 -5.16
CA GLU A 361 7.13 -15.14 -5.55
C GLU A 361 8.25 -15.38 -6.57
N ASP A 362 8.77 -16.61 -6.63
CA ASP A 362 9.84 -17.04 -7.53
C ASP A 362 9.36 -17.95 -8.67
N MET A 363 8.04 -18.02 -8.89
CA MET A 363 7.41 -18.89 -9.89
C MET A 363 8.03 -18.71 -11.29
N PRO A 364 8.52 -19.79 -11.92
CA PRO A 364 8.98 -19.76 -13.29
C PRO A 364 7.87 -19.37 -14.24
N PHE A 365 8.23 -18.62 -15.28
CA PHE A 365 7.27 -18.20 -16.30
C PHE A 365 7.96 -18.01 -17.64
N TYR A 366 7.16 -17.99 -18.69
CA TYR A 366 7.68 -17.80 -20.03
C TYR A 366 6.84 -16.77 -20.80
N VAL A 367 7.45 -16.23 -21.85
CA VAL A 367 6.86 -15.24 -22.74
C VAL A 367 7.10 -15.64 -24.19
N MET A 368 6.17 -15.24 -25.04
CA MET A 368 6.22 -15.33 -26.48
C MET A 368 5.81 -13.97 -27.06
N TYR A 369 6.62 -13.44 -27.97
CA TYR A 369 6.35 -12.21 -28.70
C TYR A 369 6.24 -12.49 -30.19
N GLU A 370 5.10 -12.16 -30.80
CA GLU A 370 4.93 -12.14 -32.25
C GLU A 370 5.18 -10.72 -32.78
N LEU A 371 6.23 -10.59 -33.59
CA LEU A 371 6.73 -9.30 -34.05
C LEU A 371 5.88 -8.74 -35.20
N THR A 372 5.74 -7.41 -35.27
CA THR A 372 4.86 -6.72 -36.22
C THR A 372 5.65 -5.86 -37.21
N PRO A 373 5.02 -5.38 -38.30
CA PRO A 373 5.68 -4.43 -39.19
C PRO A 373 6.15 -3.16 -38.49
N ALA A 374 5.43 -2.71 -37.46
CA ALA A 374 5.76 -1.48 -36.74
C ALA A 374 6.95 -1.64 -35.78
N SER A 375 7.28 -2.87 -35.35
CA SER A 375 8.42 -3.12 -34.48
C SER A 375 9.77 -3.11 -35.22
N VAL A 376 9.76 -3.16 -36.56
CA VAL A 376 10.97 -3.10 -37.40
C VAL A 376 11.83 -1.87 -37.09
N GLY A 377 13.14 -2.09 -36.98
CA GLY A 377 14.12 -1.07 -36.59
C GLY A 377 14.16 -0.77 -35.09
N SER A 378 13.30 -1.40 -34.29
CA SER A 378 13.48 -1.50 -32.84
C SER A 378 14.50 -2.59 -32.51
N ARG A 379 15.05 -2.57 -31.29
CA ARG A 379 16.00 -3.59 -30.81
C ARG A 379 15.42 -4.30 -29.60
N LEU A 380 15.39 -5.63 -29.63
CA LEU A 380 15.08 -6.41 -28.45
C LEU A 380 16.38 -6.65 -27.69
N ARG A 381 16.39 -6.32 -26.40
CA ARG A 381 17.55 -6.40 -25.51
C ARG A 381 17.24 -7.36 -24.37
N TRP A 382 18.10 -8.36 -24.16
CA TRP A 382 17.89 -9.35 -23.13
C TRP A 382 19.17 -9.92 -22.51
N THR A 383 19.00 -10.61 -21.40
CA THR A 383 20.00 -11.50 -20.77
C THR A 383 19.48 -12.92 -20.75
N GLY A 384 20.36 -13.91 -20.87
CA GLY A 384 19.99 -15.31 -20.87
C GLY A 384 19.64 -15.82 -22.27
N GLN A 385 18.70 -16.75 -22.35
CA GLN A 385 18.39 -17.51 -23.55
C GLN A 385 17.06 -17.04 -24.16
N VAL A 386 17.04 -16.92 -25.50
CA VAL A 386 15.81 -16.77 -26.28
C VAL A 386 15.83 -17.73 -27.45
N PHE A 387 14.64 -18.11 -27.90
CA PHE A 387 14.43 -18.89 -29.11
C PHE A 387 13.74 -18.00 -30.15
N TRP A 388 14.43 -17.76 -31.26
CA TRP A 388 13.97 -16.86 -32.32
C TRP A 388 13.57 -17.66 -33.56
N GLU A 389 12.33 -17.50 -34.01
CA GLU A 389 11.82 -18.25 -35.17
C GLU A 389 12.52 -17.82 -36.48
N GLY A 390 13.11 -18.78 -37.17
CA GLY A 390 13.71 -18.64 -38.48
C GLY A 390 12.69 -18.66 -39.63
N SER A 391 13.16 -18.40 -40.85
CA SER A 391 12.30 -18.43 -42.05
C SER A 391 11.76 -19.82 -42.39
N ASP A 392 12.47 -20.87 -41.97
CA ASP A 392 12.11 -22.29 -42.12
C ASP A 392 11.16 -22.80 -41.03
N GLY A 393 10.77 -21.95 -40.07
CA GLY A 393 9.88 -22.29 -38.96
C GLY A 393 10.59 -22.99 -37.79
N ARG A 394 11.91 -23.20 -37.88
CA ARG A 394 12.73 -23.71 -36.77
C ARG A 394 13.15 -22.57 -35.84
N TYR A 395 13.50 -22.89 -34.61
CA TYR A 395 13.93 -21.87 -33.64
C TYR A 395 15.45 -21.85 -33.48
N GLU A 396 16.05 -20.68 -33.74
CA GLU A 396 17.44 -20.39 -33.43
C GLU A 396 17.57 -20.08 -31.93
N GLU A 397 18.39 -20.86 -31.23
CA GLU A 397 18.75 -20.57 -29.84
C GLU A 397 19.82 -19.46 -29.80
N ILE A 398 19.52 -18.37 -29.10
CA ILE A 398 20.44 -17.26 -28.91
C ILE A 398 20.62 -17.01 -27.43
N ARG A 399 21.86 -17.19 -26.95
CA ARG A 399 22.22 -17.01 -25.55
C ARG A 399 23.17 -15.84 -25.38
N HIS A 400 22.90 -15.02 -24.36
CA HIS A 400 23.79 -13.94 -23.95
C HIS A 400 24.07 -14.02 -22.45
N ASP A 401 25.34 -14.24 -22.09
CA ASP A 401 25.79 -14.26 -20.69
C ASP A 401 25.78 -12.86 -20.04
N ARG A 402 25.79 -11.82 -20.87
CA ARG A 402 25.59 -10.41 -20.48
C ARG A 402 24.42 -9.85 -21.27
N VAL A 403 24.07 -8.59 -21.02
CA VAL A 403 22.99 -7.95 -21.78
C VAL A 403 23.39 -7.80 -23.26
N GLY A 404 22.73 -8.56 -24.14
CA GLY A 404 22.87 -8.47 -25.59
C GLY A 404 21.61 -7.89 -26.25
N GLU A 405 21.69 -7.60 -27.54
CA GLU A 405 20.56 -7.06 -28.30
C GLU A 405 20.55 -7.54 -29.75
N ARG A 406 19.34 -7.66 -30.32
CA ARG A 406 19.10 -7.96 -31.74
C ARG A 406 18.12 -6.94 -32.31
N THR A 407 18.45 -6.41 -33.49
CA THR A 407 17.55 -5.51 -34.23
C THR A 407 16.47 -6.33 -34.90
N ILE A 408 15.22 -5.85 -34.84
CA ILE A 408 14.09 -6.46 -35.54
C ILE A 408 14.14 -6.00 -37.00
N GLU A 409 14.28 -6.96 -37.91
CA GLU A 409 14.40 -6.74 -39.34
C GLU A 409 13.07 -7.04 -40.05
N PRO A 410 12.86 -6.58 -41.30
CA PRO A 410 11.64 -6.88 -42.06
C PRO A 410 11.34 -8.38 -42.21
N ARG A 411 12.37 -9.24 -42.21
CA ARG A 411 12.21 -10.70 -42.26
C ARG A 411 11.66 -11.32 -40.97
N ASP A 412 11.73 -10.60 -39.86
CA ASP A 412 11.23 -11.05 -38.56
C ASP A 412 9.73 -10.75 -38.37
N ILE A 413 9.06 -10.10 -39.33
CA ILE A 413 7.62 -9.80 -39.23
C ILE A 413 6.81 -11.11 -39.17
N GLY A 414 5.94 -11.22 -38.17
CA GLY A 414 5.12 -12.40 -37.91
C GLY A 414 5.87 -13.54 -37.21
N LYS A 415 7.18 -13.40 -36.99
CA LYS A 415 8.02 -14.39 -36.31
C LYS A 415 7.87 -14.30 -34.81
N ARG A 416 8.01 -15.45 -34.15
CA ARG A 416 7.86 -15.60 -32.70
C ARG A 416 9.21 -15.64 -32.00
N VAL A 417 9.28 -14.95 -30.86
CA VAL A 417 10.43 -14.98 -29.96
C VAL A 417 9.97 -15.50 -28.60
N TYR A 418 10.52 -16.64 -28.20
CA TYR A 418 10.23 -17.30 -26.93
C TYR A 418 11.35 -17.06 -25.91
N ALA A 419 11.00 -16.80 -24.66
CA ALA A 419 11.95 -16.72 -23.55
C ALA A 419 11.33 -17.29 -22.27
N VAL A 420 12.14 -17.97 -21.45
CA VAL A 420 11.76 -18.47 -20.13
C VAL A 420 12.58 -17.79 -19.05
N PHE A 421 11.98 -17.61 -17.88
CA PHE A 421 12.60 -16.96 -16.73
C PHE A 421 12.42 -17.83 -15.49
N PHE A 422 13.51 -18.03 -14.76
CA PHE A 422 13.55 -18.77 -13.50
C PHE A 422 13.99 -17.82 -12.37
N PRO A 423 13.06 -17.06 -11.74
CA PRO A 423 13.40 -16.10 -10.70
C PRO A 423 14.18 -16.69 -9.52
N GLY A 424 13.96 -17.99 -9.22
CA GLY A 424 14.70 -18.74 -8.20
C GLY A 424 16.21 -18.83 -8.46
N GLN A 425 16.66 -18.84 -9.72
CA GLN A 425 18.10 -18.73 -10.07
C GLN A 425 18.56 -17.28 -10.18
N GLN A 426 17.75 -16.46 -10.86
CA GLN A 426 18.12 -15.10 -11.20
C GLN A 426 16.95 -14.16 -10.89
N ARG A 427 17.06 -13.47 -9.74
CA ARG A 427 16.02 -12.53 -9.27
C ARG A 427 15.79 -11.34 -10.19
N GLU A 428 16.82 -10.89 -10.89
CA GLU A 428 16.73 -9.79 -11.86
C GLU A 428 17.22 -10.20 -13.24
N PHE A 429 16.33 -10.10 -14.22
CA PHE A 429 16.60 -10.29 -15.65
C PHE A 429 16.60 -8.94 -16.38
N GLU A 430 17.18 -8.86 -17.58
CA GLU A 430 16.90 -7.77 -18.51
C GLU A 430 16.10 -8.34 -19.68
N PHE A 431 14.91 -7.81 -19.91
CA PHE A 431 14.14 -8.07 -21.12
C PHE A 431 13.39 -6.79 -21.53
N ARG A 432 13.86 -6.16 -22.61
CA ARG A 432 13.42 -4.81 -23.00
C ARG A 432 13.40 -4.62 -24.51
N LEU A 433 12.32 -4.04 -25.01
CA LEU A 433 12.25 -3.45 -26.34
C LEU A 433 12.78 -2.02 -26.30
N VAL A 434 13.82 -1.74 -27.08
CA VAL A 434 14.31 -0.40 -27.37
C VAL A 434 13.61 0.08 -28.65
N PRO A 435 12.60 0.97 -28.54
CA PRO A 435 11.79 1.38 -29.67
C PRO A 435 12.60 2.14 -30.74
N SER A 436 12.19 1.96 -31.99
CA SER A 436 12.66 2.77 -33.13
C SER A 436 12.42 4.27 -32.90
N ARG A 437 13.05 5.14 -33.69
CA ARG A 437 12.85 6.61 -33.55
C ARG A 437 11.37 6.99 -33.72
N THR A 438 10.68 6.37 -34.68
CA THR A 438 9.27 6.60 -34.97
C THR A 438 8.39 6.24 -33.78
N LEU A 439 8.55 5.03 -33.23
CA LEU A 439 7.78 4.58 -32.05
C LEU A 439 8.08 5.42 -30.82
N ARG A 440 9.33 5.88 -30.63
CA ARG A 440 9.66 6.82 -29.54
C ARG A 440 8.90 8.12 -29.67
N LEU A 441 8.92 8.76 -30.84
CA LEU A 441 8.21 10.00 -31.09
C LEU A 441 6.70 9.83 -30.92
N ALA A 442 6.14 8.71 -31.40
CA ALA A 442 4.75 8.35 -31.18
C ALA A 442 4.42 8.22 -29.69
N GLY A 443 5.25 7.53 -28.89
CA GLY A 443 5.06 7.42 -27.45
C GLY A 443 5.10 8.78 -26.72
N TRP A 444 6.01 9.69 -27.10
CA TRP A 444 6.02 11.06 -26.56
C TRP A 444 4.77 11.85 -26.95
N ALA A 445 4.32 11.74 -28.21
CA ALA A 445 3.11 12.38 -28.68
C ALA A 445 1.87 11.83 -27.95
N GLU A 446 1.78 10.53 -27.76
CA GLU A 446 0.72 9.87 -27.00
C GLU A 446 0.69 10.36 -25.55
N ALA A 447 1.83 10.41 -24.86
CA ALA A 447 1.92 10.92 -23.51
C ALA A 447 1.47 12.39 -23.41
N LEU A 448 1.89 13.24 -24.36
CA LEU A 448 1.45 14.63 -24.43
C LEU A 448 -0.07 14.73 -24.66
N LEU A 449 -0.64 13.93 -25.56
CA LEU A 449 -2.08 13.89 -25.82
C LEU A 449 -2.86 13.41 -24.60
N THR A 450 -2.34 12.45 -23.83
CA THR A 450 -2.90 12.05 -22.53
C THR A 450 -2.97 13.23 -21.58
N LEU A 451 -1.88 13.98 -21.43
CA LEU A 451 -1.86 15.18 -20.57
C LEU A 451 -2.84 16.25 -21.04
N VAL A 452 -2.92 16.50 -22.36
CA VAL A 452 -3.89 17.46 -22.93
C VAL A 452 -5.33 17.01 -22.65
N GLY A 453 -5.64 15.73 -22.86
CA GLY A 453 -6.95 15.16 -22.58
C GLY A 453 -7.32 15.29 -21.10
N LEU A 454 -6.40 14.98 -20.18
CA LEU A 454 -6.61 15.14 -18.74
C LEU A 454 -6.77 16.62 -18.36
N CYS A 455 -6.02 17.52 -18.99
CA CYS A 455 -6.14 18.98 -18.79
C CYS A 455 -7.46 19.55 -19.32
N ALA A 456 -8.19 18.85 -20.18
CA ALA A 456 -9.51 19.29 -20.65
C ALA A 456 -10.50 19.48 -19.49
N VAL A 457 -10.28 18.82 -18.34
CA VAL A 457 -11.04 19.05 -17.10
C VAL A 457 -11.01 20.52 -16.64
N ALA A 458 -9.92 21.25 -16.94
CA ALA A 458 -9.80 22.65 -16.58
C ALA A 458 -10.75 23.56 -17.38
N LEU A 459 -11.33 23.07 -18.48
CA LEU A 459 -12.34 23.78 -19.27
C LEU A 459 -13.69 23.84 -18.55
N THR A 460 -14.01 22.81 -17.76
CA THR A 460 -15.25 22.69 -16.97
C THR A 460 -15.05 23.09 -15.51
N ILE A 461 -13.86 22.86 -14.95
CA ILE A 461 -13.55 23.12 -13.55
C ILE A 461 -12.43 24.16 -13.41
N ARG A 462 -12.64 25.17 -12.57
CA ARG A 462 -11.60 26.11 -12.14
C ARG A 462 -10.94 25.59 -10.87
N PRO A 463 -9.63 25.24 -10.90
CA PRO A 463 -8.94 24.74 -9.72
C PRO A 463 -8.86 25.82 -8.63
N ARG A 464 -9.07 25.43 -7.38
CA ARG A 464 -8.72 26.25 -6.21
C ARG A 464 -7.29 25.92 -5.82
N TRP A 465 -6.33 26.63 -6.39
CA TRP A 465 -4.90 26.29 -6.31
C TRP A 465 -4.39 26.01 -4.89
N SER A 466 -4.78 26.80 -3.90
CA SER A 466 -4.33 26.56 -2.51
C SER A 466 -4.83 25.23 -1.92
N ALA A 467 -6.11 24.88 -2.15
CA ALA A 467 -6.65 23.60 -1.72
C ALA A 467 -6.06 22.44 -2.52
N TYR A 468 -5.98 22.60 -3.84
CA TYR A 468 -5.40 21.62 -4.75
C TYR A 468 -3.95 21.29 -4.40
N LEU A 469 -3.07 22.30 -4.25
CA LEU A 469 -1.66 22.10 -3.95
C LEU A 469 -1.44 21.43 -2.60
N ARG A 470 -2.22 21.77 -1.56
CA ARG A 470 -2.15 21.10 -0.25
C ARG A 470 -2.52 19.62 -0.37
N THR A 471 -3.63 19.33 -1.04
CA THR A 471 -4.11 17.95 -1.24
C THR A 471 -3.10 17.14 -2.05
N VAL A 472 -2.62 17.67 -3.18
CA VAL A 472 -1.65 16.99 -4.03
C VAL A 472 -0.31 16.80 -3.32
N SER A 473 0.18 17.78 -2.56
CA SER A 473 1.46 17.64 -1.85
C SER A 473 1.40 16.53 -0.81
N LEU A 474 0.35 16.52 0.02
CA LEU A 474 0.14 15.46 1.01
C LEU A 474 -0.03 14.09 0.35
N PHE A 475 -0.79 14.04 -0.74
CA PHE A 475 -0.99 12.83 -1.52
C PHE A 475 0.33 12.29 -2.11
N LEU A 476 1.15 13.13 -2.72
CA LEU A 476 2.40 12.72 -3.35
C LEU A 476 3.42 12.22 -2.31
N VAL A 477 3.49 12.86 -1.13
CA VAL A 477 4.32 12.37 -0.02
C VAL A 477 3.83 11.00 0.45
N ALA A 478 2.51 10.84 0.65
CA ALA A 478 1.91 9.58 1.04
C ALA A 478 2.13 8.48 -0.01
N TYR A 479 1.93 8.81 -1.29
CA TYR A 479 2.14 7.89 -2.41
C TYR A 479 3.60 7.48 -2.56
N TYR A 480 4.53 8.41 -2.35
CA TYR A 480 5.95 8.08 -2.31
C TYR A 480 6.24 7.07 -1.19
N ILE A 481 5.66 7.23 0.00
CA ILE A 481 5.80 6.26 1.10
C ILE A 481 5.17 4.91 0.75
N VAL A 482 4.02 4.91 0.06
CA VAL A 482 3.37 3.67 -0.42
C VAL A 482 4.30 2.87 -1.34
N ILE A 483 5.04 3.54 -2.23
CA ILE A 483 5.94 2.88 -3.19
C ILE A 483 7.33 2.61 -2.60
N ALA A 484 7.89 3.54 -1.84
CA ALA A 484 9.27 3.50 -1.33
C ALA A 484 9.39 2.85 0.05
N GLY A 485 8.31 2.74 0.81
CA GLY A 485 8.31 2.44 2.24
C GLY A 485 8.87 1.07 2.64
N PHE A 486 9.11 0.17 1.69
CA PHE A 486 9.65 -1.16 1.98
C PHE A 486 10.47 -1.73 0.82
N PRO A 487 11.81 -1.78 0.93
CA PRO A 487 12.67 -2.40 -0.09
C PRO A 487 12.58 -3.94 -0.11
N GLU A 488 12.02 -4.57 0.94
CA GLU A 488 11.91 -6.03 1.01
C GLU A 488 11.02 -6.62 -0.10
N PRO A 489 11.45 -7.72 -0.73
CA PRO A 489 10.71 -8.41 -1.80
C PRO A 489 9.49 -9.20 -1.30
N SER A 490 8.86 -8.81 -0.18
CA SER A 490 7.63 -9.47 0.29
C SER A 490 6.46 -9.20 -0.66
N SER A 491 5.56 -10.19 -0.76
CA SER A 491 4.44 -10.23 -1.70
C SER A 491 3.63 -8.93 -1.73
N ALA A 492 3.33 -8.49 -2.95
CA ALA A 492 2.65 -7.26 -3.35
C ALA A 492 3.36 -5.94 -3.00
N ARG A 493 4.17 -5.48 -3.97
CA ARG A 493 4.46 -4.05 -4.14
C ARG A 493 3.22 -3.35 -4.69
N LEU A 494 2.83 -2.24 -4.08
CA LEU A 494 1.71 -1.41 -4.54
C LEU A 494 2.12 -0.56 -5.76
N GLY A 495 1.15 -0.17 -6.60
CA GLY A 495 1.40 0.58 -7.83
C GLY A 495 1.55 -0.30 -9.06
N LYS A 496 2.55 -0.03 -9.91
CA LYS A 496 2.73 -0.71 -11.21
C LYS A 496 3.04 -2.21 -11.09
N SER A 497 3.68 -2.63 -10.00
CA SER A 497 4.09 -4.02 -9.81
C SER A 497 2.90 -4.93 -9.49
N TYR A 498 2.97 -6.16 -9.99
CA TYR A 498 1.93 -7.17 -9.85
C TYR A 498 2.56 -8.51 -9.46
N LEU A 499 2.85 -8.63 -8.17
CA LEU A 499 3.45 -9.82 -7.57
C LEU A 499 2.35 -10.83 -7.19
N PRO A 500 2.64 -12.14 -7.18
CA PRO A 500 1.81 -13.12 -6.48
C PRO A 500 1.49 -12.65 -5.05
N HIS A 501 0.22 -12.68 -4.66
CA HIS A 501 -0.19 -12.44 -3.29
C HIS A 501 0.12 -13.68 -2.47
N GLY A 502 0.78 -13.51 -1.33
CA GLY A 502 1.00 -14.62 -0.39
C GLY A 502 -0.31 -15.21 0.12
N THR A 503 -0.22 -16.40 0.72
CA THR A 503 -1.30 -17.12 1.39
C THR A 503 -1.73 -16.41 2.67
N SER A 504 -2.40 -15.26 2.54
CA SER A 504 -3.00 -14.62 3.71
C SER A 504 -4.32 -15.30 4.08
N SER A 505 -4.44 -15.66 5.35
CA SER A 505 -5.69 -16.09 6.01
C SER A 505 -6.82 -15.04 5.91
N ASP A 506 -6.50 -13.82 5.50
CA ASP A 506 -7.41 -12.68 5.34
C ASP A 506 -8.00 -12.49 3.93
N GLY A 507 -7.64 -13.36 2.98
CA GLY A 507 -8.33 -13.50 1.68
C GLY A 507 -7.87 -12.54 0.57
N GLY A 508 -6.69 -11.94 0.68
CA GLY A 508 -6.17 -10.99 -0.33
C GLY A 508 -6.11 -11.58 -1.75
N LEU A 509 -5.60 -12.82 -1.87
CA LEU A 509 -5.60 -13.57 -3.13
C LEU A 509 -7.03 -13.84 -3.63
N GLY A 510 -7.96 -14.19 -2.74
CA GLY A 510 -9.36 -14.40 -3.09
C GLY A 510 -9.99 -13.16 -3.72
N TYR A 511 -9.86 -11.98 -3.10
CA TYR A 511 -10.39 -10.74 -3.67
C TYR A 511 -9.75 -10.39 -5.01
N GLU A 512 -8.45 -10.66 -5.15
CA GLU A 512 -7.72 -10.44 -6.40
C GLU A 512 -8.28 -11.30 -7.53
N VAL A 513 -8.41 -12.60 -7.28
CA VAL A 513 -8.90 -13.58 -8.27
C VAL A 513 -10.34 -13.26 -8.65
N HIS A 514 -11.22 -13.06 -7.66
CA HIS A 514 -12.62 -12.74 -7.92
C HIS A 514 -12.75 -11.42 -8.70
N GLY A 515 -12.05 -10.36 -8.28
CA GLY A 515 -12.10 -9.08 -8.97
C GLY A 515 -11.59 -9.15 -10.41
N ARG A 516 -10.52 -9.90 -10.65
CA ARG A 516 -10.00 -10.12 -12.01
C ARG A 516 -10.97 -10.90 -12.88
N THR A 517 -11.55 -11.99 -12.37
CA THR A 517 -12.58 -12.77 -13.09
C THR A 517 -13.78 -11.90 -13.45
N MET A 518 -14.27 -11.10 -12.49
CA MET A 518 -15.36 -10.15 -12.74
C MET A 518 -15.00 -9.13 -13.82
N ALA A 519 -13.79 -8.58 -13.82
CA ALA A 519 -13.36 -7.62 -14.83
C ALA A 519 -13.29 -8.24 -16.23
N ILE A 520 -12.80 -9.48 -16.34
CA ILE A 520 -12.80 -10.24 -17.60
C ILE A 520 -14.23 -10.49 -18.09
N LEU A 521 -15.16 -10.85 -17.20
CA LEU A 521 -16.58 -11.03 -17.53
C LEU A 521 -17.19 -9.71 -18.04
N VAL A 522 -16.97 -8.59 -17.36
CA VAL A 522 -17.40 -7.26 -17.83
C VAL A 522 -16.81 -6.96 -19.21
N GLY A 523 -15.52 -7.21 -19.41
CA GLY A 523 -14.84 -7.01 -20.70
C GLY A 523 -15.40 -7.88 -21.84
N SER A 524 -16.05 -9.01 -21.52
CA SER A 524 -16.77 -9.86 -22.48
C SER A 524 -18.26 -9.51 -22.64
N GLY A 525 -18.75 -8.43 -22.03
CA GLY A 525 -20.16 -8.04 -22.06
C GLY A 525 -21.06 -8.82 -21.09
N ARG A 526 -20.52 -9.73 -20.29
CA ARG A 526 -21.25 -10.57 -19.31
C ARG A 526 -21.39 -9.85 -17.96
N VAL A 527 -21.94 -8.64 -17.98
CA VAL A 527 -22.00 -7.75 -16.81
C VAL A 527 -22.83 -8.34 -15.66
N VAL A 528 -23.97 -8.98 -15.96
CA VAL A 528 -24.85 -9.56 -14.92
C VAL A 528 -24.13 -10.67 -14.14
N GLU A 529 -23.35 -11.49 -14.84
CA GLU A 529 -22.55 -12.56 -14.23
C GLU A 529 -21.33 -12.00 -13.48
N ALA A 530 -20.71 -10.95 -14.00
CA ALA A 530 -19.68 -10.24 -13.25
C ALA A 530 -20.22 -9.68 -11.92
N LEU A 531 -21.44 -9.13 -11.92
CA LEU A 531 -22.05 -8.56 -10.72
C LEU A 531 -22.44 -9.59 -9.66
N GLN A 532 -22.58 -10.87 -10.03
CA GLN A 532 -22.69 -12.00 -9.10
C GLN A 532 -21.44 -12.16 -8.22
N GLY A 533 -20.32 -11.54 -8.59
CA GLY A 533 -19.12 -11.55 -7.76
C GLY A 533 -18.52 -12.95 -7.55
N THR A 534 -18.68 -13.83 -8.54
CA THR A 534 -18.24 -15.24 -8.61
C THR A 534 -18.85 -16.20 -7.59
N GLU A 535 -19.79 -15.75 -6.76
CA GLU A 535 -20.47 -16.60 -5.77
C GLU A 535 -21.93 -16.14 -5.67
N PRO A 536 -22.94 -17.02 -5.78
CA PRO A 536 -24.35 -16.60 -5.66
C PRO A 536 -24.71 -16.08 -4.26
N VAL A 537 -24.01 -16.55 -3.23
CA VAL A 537 -24.11 -16.06 -1.85
C VAL A 537 -22.71 -15.80 -1.33
N PHE A 538 -22.46 -14.61 -0.78
CA PHE A 538 -21.14 -14.26 -0.29
C PHE A 538 -20.74 -15.07 0.95
N ALA A 539 -19.69 -15.87 0.80
CA ALA A 539 -19.05 -16.56 1.91
C ALA A 539 -18.17 -15.62 2.75
N SER A 540 -17.56 -14.63 2.12
CA SER A 540 -16.63 -13.65 2.73
C SER A 540 -16.94 -12.22 2.31
N THR A 541 -16.26 -11.24 2.90
CA THR A 541 -16.58 -9.81 2.77
C THR A 541 -16.54 -9.34 1.30
N PRO A 542 -17.66 -8.90 0.71
CA PRO A 542 -17.74 -8.77 -0.75
C PRO A 542 -17.08 -7.50 -1.30
N GLY A 543 -17.04 -6.38 -0.57
CA GLY A 543 -16.69 -5.08 -1.16
C GLY A 543 -15.33 -5.02 -1.87
N MET A 544 -14.32 -5.73 -1.37
CA MET A 544 -12.97 -5.67 -1.93
C MET A 544 -12.87 -6.31 -3.33
N ARG A 545 -13.69 -7.32 -3.64
CA ARG A 545 -13.70 -7.93 -4.98
C ARG A 545 -14.21 -6.96 -6.06
N TYR A 546 -15.16 -6.08 -5.71
CA TYR A 546 -15.62 -5.02 -6.61
C TYR A 546 -14.57 -3.91 -6.77
N VAL A 547 -13.84 -3.55 -5.71
CA VAL A 547 -12.71 -2.62 -5.81
C VAL A 547 -11.64 -3.20 -6.74
N ARG A 548 -11.31 -4.49 -6.60
CA ARG A 548 -10.38 -5.20 -7.49
C ARG A 548 -10.89 -5.31 -8.92
N MET A 549 -12.19 -5.49 -9.14
CA MET A 549 -12.78 -5.45 -10.48
C MET A 549 -12.53 -4.08 -11.14
N VAL A 550 -12.80 -2.98 -10.43
CA VAL A 550 -12.57 -1.62 -10.94
C VAL A 550 -11.08 -1.36 -11.18
N GLU A 551 -10.20 -1.83 -10.28
CA GLU A 551 -8.74 -1.83 -10.48
C GLU A 551 -8.37 -2.45 -11.82
N LYS A 552 -8.86 -3.65 -12.13
CA LYS A 552 -8.53 -4.34 -13.40
C LYS A 552 -9.14 -3.69 -14.62
N LEU A 553 -10.35 -3.14 -14.49
CA LEU A 553 -10.97 -2.40 -15.58
C LEU A 553 -10.21 -1.11 -15.91
N VAL A 554 -9.67 -0.40 -14.93
CA VAL A 554 -9.03 0.91 -15.19
C VAL A 554 -7.52 0.80 -15.36
N PHE A 555 -6.85 -0.06 -14.59
CA PHE A 555 -5.40 -0.14 -14.47
C PHE A 555 -4.80 -1.50 -14.87
N GLY A 556 -5.61 -2.43 -15.39
CA GLY A 556 -5.15 -3.74 -15.83
C GLY A 556 -4.53 -4.57 -14.70
N ASP A 557 -3.58 -5.44 -15.02
CA ASP A 557 -2.88 -6.30 -14.06
C ASP A 557 -1.84 -5.48 -13.27
N THR A 558 -2.32 -4.55 -12.44
CA THR A 558 -1.53 -3.70 -11.52
C THR A 558 -2.22 -3.57 -10.15
N ASN A 559 -1.63 -2.76 -9.25
CA ASN A 559 -2.16 -2.39 -7.94
C ASN A 559 -2.25 -0.85 -7.77
N HIS A 560 -2.54 -0.12 -8.86
CA HIS A 560 -2.55 1.35 -8.85
C HIS A 560 -3.69 1.94 -8.05
N LEU A 561 -4.94 1.55 -8.30
CA LEU A 561 -6.12 2.00 -7.56
C LEU A 561 -5.93 1.77 -6.07
N LEU A 562 -5.45 0.60 -5.67
CA LEU A 562 -5.16 0.31 -4.26
C LEU A 562 -4.13 1.30 -3.68
N ALA A 563 -3.03 1.55 -4.40
CA ALA A 563 -2.02 2.52 -4.00
C ALA A 563 -2.57 3.95 -3.89
N LEU A 564 -3.40 4.37 -4.87
CA LEU A 564 -4.03 5.69 -4.89
C LEU A 564 -5.03 5.86 -3.73
N LEU A 565 -5.85 4.84 -3.43
CA LEU A 565 -6.81 4.88 -2.34
C LEU A 565 -6.11 4.99 -0.98
N ILE A 566 -5.04 4.21 -0.78
CA ILE A 566 -4.25 4.27 0.45
C ILE A 566 -3.58 5.64 0.58
N ALA A 567 -2.92 6.13 -0.47
CA ALA A 567 -2.27 7.45 -0.46
C ALA A 567 -3.24 8.62 -0.19
N ALA A 568 -4.55 8.43 -0.38
CA ALA A 568 -5.57 9.43 -0.05
C ALA A 568 -5.93 9.49 1.44
N VAL A 569 -5.64 8.46 2.24
CA VAL A 569 -6.02 8.38 3.67
C VAL A 569 -5.47 9.56 4.50
N PRO A 570 -4.19 9.98 4.35
CA PRO A 570 -3.69 11.14 5.11
C PRO A 570 -4.48 12.43 4.86
N ILE A 571 -5.05 12.63 3.66
CA ILE A 571 -5.91 13.78 3.36
C ILE A 571 -7.19 13.74 4.20
N VAL A 572 -7.76 12.54 4.36
CA VAL A 572 -8.94 12.31 5.20
C VAL A 572 -8.61 12.58 6.66
N VAL A 573 -7.50 12.03 7.17
CA VAL A 573 -7.04 12.26 8.55
C VAL A 573 -6.81 13.74 8.82
N PHE A 574 -6.13 14.46 7.91
CA PHE A 574 -5.94 15.90 8.02
C PHE A 574 -7.27 16.65 8.10
N SER A 575 -8.22 16.31 7.21
CA SER A 575 -9.53 16.95 7.16
C SER A 575 -10.36 16.71 8.42
N LEU A 576 -10.30 15.48 8.96
CA LEU A 576 -10.94 15.11 10.22
C LEU A 576 -10.32 15.87 11.40
N MET A 577 -9.00 15.86 11.53
CA MET A 577 -8.30 16.55 12.61
C MET A 577 -8.55 18.05 12.58
N ARG A 578 -8.48 18.67 11.39
CA ARG A 578 -8.69 20.10 11.22
C ARG A 578 -10.05 20.57 11.75
N ARG A 579 -11.09 19.73 11.69
CA ARG A 579 -12.41 20.02 12.25
C ARG A 579 -12.37 20.23 13.77
N PHE A 580 -11.51 19.52 14.49
CA PHE A 580 -11.48 19.54 15.95
C PHE A 580 -10.38 20.40 16.53
N ILE A 581 -9.21 20.43 15.88
CA ILE A 581 -7.97 20.98 16.43
C ILE A 581 -7.33 22.09 15.57
N GLY A 582 -8.05 22.61 14.56
CA GLY A 582 -7.52 23.67 13.69
C GLY A 582 -6.44 23.17 12.71
N ALA A 583 -5.96 24.05 11.83
CA ALA A 583 -5.12 23.63 10.69
C ALA A 583 -3.69 23.24 11.09
N LEU A 584 -3.02 24.05 11.93
CA LEU A 584 -1.62 23.80 12.29
C LEU A 584 -1.45 22.52 13.13
N PRO A 585 -2.22 22.29 14.22
CA PRO A 585 -2.16 21.02 14.96
C PRO A 585 -2.57 19.82 14.10
N ALA A 586 -3.53 19.99 13.18
CA ALA A 586 -3.89 18.92 12.24
C ALA A 586 -2.72 18.54 11.33
N TRP A 587 -1.94 19.49 10.82
CA TRP A 587 -0.73 19.18 10.06
C TRP A 587 0.29 18.39 10.87
N VAL A 588 0.52 18.77 12.13
CA VAL A 588 1.44 18.05 13.02
C VAL A 588 0.95 16.61 13.26
N VAL A 589 -0.34 16.43 13.54
CA VAL A 589 -0.92 15.10 13.74
C VAL A 589 -0.87 14.26 12.47
N THR A 590 -1.17 14.84 11.30
CA THR A 590 -1.07 14.12 10.02
C THR A 590 0.37 13.77 9.68
N ALA A 591 1.33 14.67 9.93
CA ALA A 591 2.75 14.38 9.76
C ALA A 591 3.20 13.25 10.70
N GLY A 592 2.72 13.25 11.95
CA GLY A 592 2.92 12.15 12.90
C GLY A 592 2.33 10.83 12.41
N PHE A 593 1.09 10.84 11.93
CA PHE A 593 0.42 9.69 11.33
C PHE A 593 1.19 9.11 10.13
N VAL A 594 1.73 9.99 9.28
CA VAL A 594 2.49 9.59 8.08
C VAL A 594 3.91 9.12 8.42
N GLY A 595 4.59 9.80 9.33
CA GLY A 595 6.03 9.62 9.57
C GLY A 595 6.40 8.75 10.77
N LEU A 596 5.50 8.54 11.73
CA LEU A 596 5.77 7.73 12.92
C LEU A 596 5.21 6.30 12.73
N PRO A 597 6.02 5.26 12.99
CA PRO A 597 5.56 3.88 12.96
C PRO A 597 4.79 3.52 14.25
N LEU A 598 3.80 4.34 14.63
CA LEU A 598 2.91 4.05 15.76
C LEU A 598 1.93 2.96 15.34
N GLN A 599 2.07 1.75 15.86
CA GLN A 599 1.13 0.67 15.52
C GLN A 599 -0.31 1.14 15.81
N HIS A 600 -1.24 0.84 14.90
CA HIS A 600 -2.68 1.13 15.00
C HIS A 600 -3.17 2.58 14.83
N PHE A 601 -2.31 3.61 14.79
CA PHE A 601 -2.62 4.92 14.19
C PHE A 601 -1.39 5.40 13.40
N SER A 602 -1.04 4.63 12.38
CA SER A 602 0.07 4.93 11.48
C SER A 602 -0.32 4.60 10.06
N PHE A 603 0.06 5.49 9.16
CA PHE A 603 -0.07 5.31 7.73
C PHE A 603 0.66 4.04 7.26
N LEU A 604 1.73 3.64 7.94
CA LEU A 604 2.46 2.41 7.63
C LEU A 604 1.58 1.16 7.74
N GLN A 605 0.65 1.13 8.71
CA GLN A 605 -0.29 0.02 8.85
C GLN A 605 -1.25 -0.06 7.66
N TYR A 606 -1.68 1.08 7.12
CA TYR A 606 -2.52 1.13 5.92
C TYR A 606 -1.76 0.60 4.70
N VAL A 607 -0.48 0.95 4.56
CA VAL A 607 0.40 0.43 3.52
C VAL A 607 0.54 -1.09 3.66
N THR A 608 0.86 -1.60 4.85
CA THR A 608 1.01 -3.03 5.13
C THR A 608 -0.26 -3.82 4.81
N ASN A 609 -1.43 -3.33 5.25
CA ASN A 609 -2.71 -3.96 4.93
C ASN A 609 -2.99 -3.95 3.42
N GLY A 610 -2.63 -2.87 2.73
CA GLY A 610 -2.71 -2.79 1.28
C GLY A 610 -1.87 -3.85 0.57
N ARG A 611 -0.63 -4.05 1.02
CA ARG A 611 0.27 -5.06 0.45
C ARG A 611 -0.26 -6.48 0.60
N THR A 612 -0.91 -6.80 1.72
CA THR A 612 -1.52 -8.13 1.88
C THR A 612 -2.81 -8.31 1.06
N GLY A 613 -3.29 -7.28 0.36
CA GLY A 613 -4.59 -7.26 -0.31
C GLY A 613 -5.76 -7.22 0.67
N SER A 614 -5.52 -6.87 1.94
CA SER A 614 -6.54 -6.81 2.99
C SER A 614 -7.46 -5.61 2.80
N ALA A 615 -8.76 -5.82 3.02
CA ALA A 615 -9.77 -4.77 2.97
C ALA A 615 -9.76 -3.84 4.20
N ASP A 616 -9.00 -4.14 5.27
CA ASP A 616 -9.03 -3.37 6.52
C ASP A 616 -8.55 -1.92 6.34
N GLY A 617 -7.43 -1.73 5.63
CA GLY A 617 -6.86 -0.40 5.39
C GLY A 617 -7.83 0.51 4.62
N ILE A 618 -8.38 0.02 3.51
CA ILE A 618 -9.35 0.80 2.73
C ILE A 618 -10.66 0.96 3.49
N GLY A 619 -11.17 -0.10 4.13
CA GLY A 619 -12.41 -0.07 4.90
C GLY A 619 -12.38 1.01 5.99
N ALA A 620 -11.30 1.06 6.78
CA ALA A 620 -11.09 2.11 7.78
C ALA A 620 -10.97 3.50 7.15
N GLY A 621 -10.17 3.65 6.08
CA GLY A 621 -9.99 4.93 5.39
C GLY A 621 -11.29 5.50 4.80
N VAL A 622 -12.12 4.64 4.20
CA VAL A 622 -13.43 4.98 3.63
C VAL A 622 -14.44 5.29 4.75
N PHE A 623 -14.38 4.59 5.89
CA PHE A 623 -15.17 4.95 7.07
C PHE A 623 -14.81 6.35 7.57
N LEU A 624 -13.51 6.65 7.72
CA LEU A 624 -13.04 7.98 8.16
C LEU A 624 -13.47 9.07 7.18
N LEU A 625 -13.52 8.78 5.88
CA LEU A 625 -14.06 9.69 4.87
C LEU A 625 -15.56 9.94 5.12
N GLY A 626 -16.35 8.87 5.29
CA GLY A 626 -17.77 8.98 5.59
C GLY A 626 -18.06 9.81 6.84
N LEU A 627 -17.35 9.51 7.93
CA LEU A 627 -17.41 10.27 9.18
C LEU A 627 -17.05 11.75 8.96
N THR A 628 -15.98 12.04 8.23
CA THR A 628 -15.53 13.41 7.96
C THR A 628 -16.58 14.20 7.16
N LEU A 629 -17.19 13.59 6.13
CA LEU A 629 -18.21 14.21 5.31
C LEU A 629 -19.50 14.50 6.10
N VAL A 630 -19.92 13.55 6.96
CA VAL A 630 -21.08 13.73 7.85
C VAL A 630 -20.82 14.84 8.86
N LEU A 631 -19.63 14.88 9.48
CA LEU A 631 -19.24 15.93 10.44
C LEU A 631 -19.07 17.31 9.80
N HIS A 632 -18.85 17.38 8.48
CA HIS A 632 -18.74 18.65 7.75
C HIS A 632 -20.09 19.33 7.50
N HIS A 633 -21.22 18.62 7.66
CA HIS A 633 -22.55 19.23 7.52
C HIS A 633 -22.90 20.05 8.77
N GLU A 634 -23.08 21.35 8.60
CA GLU A 634 -23.59 22.25 9.64
C GLU A 634 -25.06 22.59 9.39
N PRO A 635 -26.00 21.98 10.14
CA PRO A 635 -27.43 22.15 9.89
C PRO A 635 -27.99 23.54 10.23
N ALA A 636 -27.22 24.40 10.88
CA ALA A 636 -27.61 25.76 11.24
C ALA A 636 -27.33 26.80 10.12
N THR A 637 -26.74 26.37 9.00
CA THR A 637 -26.49 27.23 7.85
C THR A 637 -27.65 27.13 6.86
N THR A 638 -28.00 28.24 6.21
CA THR A 638 -29.01 28.30 5.14
C THR A 638 -28.66 27.46 3.91
N GLN A 639 -27.46 26.86 3.87
CA GLN A 639 -26.94 26.10 2.73
C GLN A 639 -26.79 24.63 3.07
N ARG A 640 -27.89 23.88 2.94
CA ARG A 640 -27.88 22.43 3.14
C ARG A 640 -27.00 21.76 2.09
N ARG A 641 -25.88 21.19 2.52
CA ARG A 641 -24.95 20.42 1.67
C ARG A 641 -25.34 18.94 1.60
N LEU A 642 -26.59 18.66 1.21
CA LEU A 642 -27.17 17.30 1.19
C LEU A 642 -26.33 16.29 0.40
N ALA A 643 -25.65 16.73 -0.66
CA ALA A 643 -24.74 15.87 -1.43
C ALA A 643 -23.57 15.33 -0.58
N TYR A 644 -23.03 16.11 0.36
CA TYR A 644 -21.98 15.66 1.28
C TYR A 644 -22.53 14.65 2.30
N VAL A 645 -23.77 14.86 2.76
CA VAL A 645 -24.43 13.95 3.69
C VAL A 645 -24.72 12.61 3.02
N TYR A 646 -25.24 12.64 1.79
CA TYR A 646 -25.42 11.45 0.97
C TYR A 646 -24.10 10.74 0.69
N ALA A 647 -23.06 11.47 0.24
CA ALA A 647 -21.74 10.90 0.00
C ALA A 647 -21.11 10.34 1.28
N GLY A 648 -21.35 10.97 2.43
CA GLY A 648 -20.95 10.46 3.74
C GLY A 648 -21.64 9.14 4.08
N GLY A 649 -22.96 9.06 3.89
CA GLY A 649 -23.71 7.81 4.04
C GLY A 649 -23.26 6.71 3.06
N ALA A 650 -23.00 7.06 1.81
CA ALA A 650 -22.51 6.14 0.80
C ALA A 650 -21.10 5.62 1.11
N ALA A 651 -20.21 6.47 1.63
CA ALA A 651 -18.90 6.04 2.11
C ALA A 651 -19.02 5.13 3.33
N LEU A 652 -19.92 5.42 4.28
CA LEU A 652 -20.20 4.50 5.40
C LEU A 652 -20.70 3.13 4.89
N ALA A 653 -21.65 3.12 3.95
CA ALA A 653 -22.12 1.89 3.31
C ALA A 653 -20.99 1.12 2.60
N ALA A 654 -20.14 1.81 1.84
CA ALA A 654 -18.98 1.19 1.19
C ALA A 654 -18.01 0.59 2.21
N ALA A 655 -17.75 1.26 3.33
CA ALA A 655 -16.94 0.72 4.42
C ALA A 655 -17.56 -0.55 5.02
N MET A 656 -18.89 -0.60 5.19
CA MET A 656 -19.61 -1.80 5.63
C MET A 656 -19.48 -2.96 4.64
N CYS A 657 -19.59 -2.70 3.34
CA CYS A 657 -19.42 -3.74 2.31
C CYS A 657 -17.98 -4.24 2.24
N LEU A 658 -16.99 -3.35 2.41
CA LEU A 658 -15.57 -3.71 2.46
C LEU A 658 -15.26 -4.56 3.70
N ARG A 659 -15.80 -4.18 4.86
CA ARG A 659 -15.60 -4.85 6.15
C ARG A 659 -16.87 -4.75 7.01
N PRO A 660 -17.69 -5.80 7.08
CA PRO A 660 -18.99 -5.74 7.77
C PRO A 660 -18.90 -5.53 9.28
N HIS A 661 -17.77 -5.85 9.91
CA HIS A 661 -17.53 -5.53 11.32
C HIS A 661 -17.48 -4.01 11.62
N ILE A 662 -17.25 -3.17 10.61
CA ILE A 662 -17.38 -1.71 10.70
C ILE A 662 -18.87 -1.31 10.83
N GLY A 663 -19.80 -2.22 10.52
CA GLY A 663 -21.24 -2.03 10.52
C GLY A 663 -21.81 -1.40 11.80
N LEU A 664 -21.38 -1.85 12.98
CA LEU A 664 -21.87 -1.27 14.24
C LEU A 664 -21.45 0.19 14.43
N ALA A 665 -20.20 0.52 14.09
CA ALA A 665 -19.70 1.89 14.14
C ALA A 665 -20.42 2.79 13.11
N ALA A 666 -20.65 2.28 11.90
CA ALA A 666 -21.36 3.01 10.85
C ALA A 666 -22.84 3.25 11.21
N ALA A 667 -23.51 2.23 11.74
CA ALA A 667 -24.88 2.31 12.23
C ALA A 667 -25.01 3.32 13.38
N TRP A 668 -24.03 3.36 14.30
CA TRP A 668 -23.99 4.37 15.36
C TRP A 668 -23.90 5.80 14.80
N VAL A 669 -22.93 6.05 13.91
CA VAL A 669 -22.76 7.36 13.27
C VAL A 669 -24.05 7.78 12.58
N ALA A 670 -24.63 6.87 11.80
CA ALA A 670 -25.85 7.13 11.05
C ALA A 670 -27.05 7.43 11.97
N SER A 671 -27.25 6.62 13.02
CA SER A 671 -28.38 6.73 13.95
C SER A 671 -28.31 8.01 14.77
N VAL A 672 -27.15 8.34 15.34
CA VAL A 672 -26.99 9.56 16.13
C VAL A 672 -27.14 10.79 15.24
N TYR A 673 -26.58 10.78 14.02
CA TYR A 673 -26.73 11.89 13.10
C TYR A 673 -28.19 12.06 12.63
N ALA A 674 -28.87 10.97 12.28
CA ALA A 674 -30.28 10.99 11.91
C ALA A 674 -31.16 11.49 13.06
N GLY A 675 -30.96 10.99 14.28
CA GLY A 675 -31.67 11.45 15.47
C GLY A 675 -31.43 12.92 15.79
N ARG A 676 -30.19 13.41 15.64
CA ARG A 676 -29.87 14.84 15.79
C ARG A 676 -30.51 15.69 14.69
N SER A 677 -30.53 15.19 13.45
CA SER A 677 -31.16 15.88 12.32
C SER A 677 -32.68 15.95 12.51
N TRP A 678 -33.29 14.87 12.99
CA TRP A 678 -34.70 14.79 13.35
C TRP A 678 -35.06 15.76 14.47
N ALA A 679 -34.32 15.76 15.58
CA ALA A 679 -34.51 16.70 16.69
C ALA A 679 -34.41 18.17 16.27
N ARG A 680 -33.62 18.44 15.21
CA ARG A 680 -33.46 19.77 14.59
C ARG A 680 -34.45 20.06 13.47
N LYS A 681 -35.36 19.13 13.15
CA LYS A 681 -36.30 19.20 12.02
C LYS A 681 -35.62 19.33 10.64
N ASP A 682 -34.38 18.87 10.50
CA ASP A 682 -33.64 18.79 9.22
C ASP A 682 -33.85 17.43 8.54
N LEU A 683 -35.11 17.13 8.19
CA LEU A 683 -35.49 15.85 7.56
C LEU A 683 -34.73 15.57 6.25
N PRO A 684 -34.46 16.55 5.37
CA PRO A 684 -33.70 16.28 4.15
C PRO A 684 -32.29 15.76 4.41
N ALA A 685 -31.61 16.21 5.46
CA ALA A 685 -30.30 15.66 5.83
C ALA A 685 -30.41 14.22 6.35
N ALA A 686 -31.45 13.91 7.13
CA ALA A 686 -31.72 12.54 7.56
C ALA A 686 -32.00 11.61 6.37
N PHE A 687 -32.85 12.04 5.43
CA PHE A 687 -33.15 11.26 4.21
C PHE A 687 -31.93 11.12 3.30
N ALA A 688 -31.13 12.18 3.11
CA ALA A 688 -29.91 12.11 2.31
C ALA A 688 -28.92 11.10 2.90
N LEU A 689 -28.73 11.12 4.23
CA LEU A 689 -27.89 10.14 4.92
C LEU A 689 -28.46 8.72 4.74
N ALA A 690 -29.76 8.53 5.01
CA ALA A 690 -30.42 7.24 4.90
C ALA A 690 -30.30 6.66 3.48
N ALA A 691 -30.49 7.48 2.45
CA ALA A 691 -30.32 7.09 1.06
C ALA A 691 -28.86 6.72 0.70
N GLY A 692 -27.87 7.36 1.35
CA GLY A 692 -26.48 6.96 1.21
C GLY A 692 -26.18 5.63 1.90
N VAL A 693 -26.61 5.48 3.15
CA VAL A 693 -26.39 4.27 3.96
C VAL A 693 -27.16 3.06 3.40
N SER A 694 -28.32 3.27 2.78
CA SER A 694 -29.11 2.19 2.18
C SER A 694 -28.39 1.47 1.04
N LEU A 695 -27.32 2.03 0.49
CA LEU A 695 -26.46 1.32 -0.47
C LEU A 695 -25.83 0.04 0.12
N ALA A 696 -25.70 -0.05 1.45
CA ALA A 696 -25.25 -1.27 2.13
C ALA A 696 -26.21 -2.45 1.94
N LEU A 697 -27.49 -2.18 1.62
CA LEU A 697 -28.49 -3.20 1.31
C LEU A 697 -28.19 -3.95 0.01
N TRP A 698 -27.18 -3.51 -0.77
CA TRP A 698 -26.68 -4.26 -1.91
C TRP A 698 -26.30 -5.70 -1.54
N VAL A 699 -25.67 -5.90 -0.37
CA VAL A 699 -25.19 -7.23 0.06
C VAL A 699 -26.36 -8.22 0.28
N PRO A 700 -27.37 -7.92 1.13
CA PRO A 700 -28.51 -8.82 1.27
C PRO A 700 -29.35 -8.94 -0.01
N LEU A 701 -29.49 -7.86 -0.79
CA LEU A 701 -30.21 -7.91 -2.08
C LEU A 701 -29.52 -8.86 -3.07
N HIS A 702 -28.19 -8.79 -3.14
CA HIS A 702 -27.37 -9.68 -3.98
C HIS A 702 -27.57 -11.14 -3.58
N ASN A 703 -27.38 -11.47 -2.29
CA ASN A 703 -27.51 -12.83 -1.79
C ASN A 703 -28.92 -13.41 -2.04
N TRP A 704 -29.95 -12.58 -1.93
CA TRP A 704 -31.32 -12.97 -2.23
C TRP A 704 -31.54 -13.17 -3.74
N TYR A 705 -31.12 -12.23 -4.57
CA TYR A 705 -31.33 -12.27 -6.03
C TYR A 705 -30.58 -13.42 -6.71
N TYR A 706 -29.30 -13.61 -6.39
CA TYR A 706 -28.46 -14.63 -7.04
C TYR A 706 -28.50 -15.99 -6.34
N GLY A 707 -28.71 -16.02 -5.02
CA GLY A 707 -28.58 -17.23 -4.22
C GLY A 707 -29.81 -17.66 -3.43
N GLY A 708 -30.90 -16.89 -3.47
CA GLY A 708 -32.13 -17.20 -2.75
C GLY A 708 -32.03 -17.09 -1.23
N GLU A 709 -30.94 -16.53 -0.68
CA GLU A 709 -30.69 -16.43 0.76
C GLU A 709 -30.66 -14.98 1.25
N LEU A 710 -31.43 -14.66 2.28
CA LEU A 710 -31.41 -13.34 2.91
C LEU A 710 -30.37 -13.28 4.04
N ASN A 711 -29.09 -13.17 3.68
CA ASN A 711 -28.01 -12.93 4.64
C ASN A 711 -27.69 -11.42 4.72
N LEU A 712 -27.82 -10.82 5.92
CA LEU A 712 -27.59 -9.39 6.14
C LEU A 712 -26.14 -8.93 5.87
N ALA A 713 -25.17 -9.83 6.04
CA ALA A 713 -23.76 -9.56 5.80
C ALA A 713 -23.10 -10.68 4.99
N THR A 714 -22.59 -11.74 5.64
CA THR A 714 -21.99 -12.91 4.96
C THR A 714 -22.34 -14.20 5.68
N ARG A 715 -22.26 -15.35 5.00
CA ARG A 715 -22.47 -16.66 5.66
C ARG A 715 -21.49 -16.89 6.81
N ARG A 716 -20.22 -16.50 6.65
CA ARG A 716 -19.20 -16.64 7.70
C ARG A 716 -19.51 -15.78 8.92
N GLU A 717 -20.00 -14.56 8.74
CA GLU A 717 -20.37 -13.70 9.87
C GLU A 717 -21.64 -14.21 10.57
N ALA A 718 -22.63 -14.69 9.81
CA ALA A 718 -23.81 -15.34 10.37
C ALA A 718 -23.43 -16.57 11.23
N ALA A 719 -22.50 -17.40 10.75
CA ALA A 719 -21.97 -18.53 11.51
C ALA A 719 -21.21 -18.08 12.77
N SER A 720 -20.35 -17.05 12.67
CA SER A 720 -19.59 -16.54 13.81
C SER A 720 -20.47 -15.91 14.91
N LEU A 721 -21.64 -15.38 14.56
CA LEU A 721 -22.62 -14.88 15.53
C LEU A 721 -23.42 -16.02 16.17
N ALA A 722 -23.57 -17.14 15.45
CA ALA A 722 -24.20 -18.36 15.98
C ALA A 722 -23.27 -19.13 16.92
N ASP A 723 -21.94 -18.96 16.80
CA ASP A 723 -20.97 -19.55 17.72
C ASP A 723 -21.18 -19.07 19.16
N ALA A 724 -21.05 -19.97 20.13
CA ALA A 724 -21.29 -19.71 21.56
C ALA A 724 -20.29 -18.74 22.22
N SER A 725 -19.27 -18.26 21.50
CA SER A 725 -18.18 -17.42 22.02
C SER A 725 -18.64 -16.12 22.69
N TRP A 726 -19.67 -15.45 22.15
CA TRP A 726 -20.23 -14.25 22.77
C TRP A 726 -21.03 -14.58 24.04
N GLN A 727 -21.61 -15.78 24.14
CA GLN A 727 -22.31 -16.22 25.34
C GLN A 727 -21.34 -16.42 26.49
N ASP A 728 -20.12 -16.91 26.20
CA ASP A 728 -19.05 -17.05 27.18
C ASP A 728 -18.59 -15.69 27.73
N LEU A 729 -18.48 -14.66 26.87
CA LEU A 729 -18.19 -13.29 27.32
C LEU A 729 -19.26 -12.73 28.27
N LEU A 730 -20.54 -13.08 28.06
CA LEU A 730 -21.63 -12.64 28.95
C LEU A 730 -21.73 -13.49 30.22
N ARG A 731 -21.35 -14.77 30.18
CA ARG A 731 -21.35 -15.69 31.33
C ARG A 731 -20.15 -15.48 32.24
N ALA A 732 -18.99 -15.07 31.70
CA ALA A 732 -17.77 -14.90 32.46
C ALA A 732 -17.92 -13.98 33.69
N PRO A 733 -18.57 -12.80 33.62
CA PRO A 733 -18.82 -11.99 34.82
C PRO A 733 -19.61 -12.73 35.89
N VAL A 734 -20.65 -13.48 35.50
CA VAL A 734 -21.48 -14.26 36.43
C VAL A 734 -20.66 -15.35 37.11
N ASP A 735 -19.80 -16.04 36.36
CA ASP A 735 -18.91 -17.07 36.90
C ASP A 735 -17.85 -16.46 37.83
N VAL A 736 -17.27 -15.30 37.49
CA VAL A 736 -16.37 -14.54 38.36
C VAL A 736 -17.07 -14.14 39.66
N PHE A 737 -18.28 -13.59 39.60
CA PHE A 737 -19.07 -13.24 40.78
C PHE A 737 -19.43 -14.46 41.66
N ARG A 738 -19.57 -15.64 41.04
CA ARG A 738 -19.80 -16.92 41.73
C ARG A 738 -18.51 -17.59 42.21
N GLY A 739 -17.35 -16.96 42.04
CA GLY A 739 -16.04 -17.51 42.44
C GLY A 739 -15.54 -18.65 41.54
N ARG A 740 -16.12 -18.86 40.36
CA ARG A 740 -15.75 -19.91 39.39
C ARG A 740 -14.73 -19.38 38.37
N LEU A 741 -13.51 -19.09 38.82
CA LEU A 741 -12.47 -18.51 37.95
C LEU A 741 -11.95 -19.47 36.88
N ASP A 742 -12.08 -20.79 37.10
CA ASP A 742 -11.62 -21.84 36.18
C ASP A 742 -12.69 -22.27 35.17
N SER A 743 -13.82 -21.56 35.07
CA SER A 743 -14.86 -21.91 34.11
C SER A 743 -14.37 -21.70 32.67
N GLY A 744 -14.85 -22.54 31.75
CA GLY A 744 -14.56 -22.40 30.33
C GLY A 744 -14.94 -21.01 29.79
N ALA A 745 -16.03 -20.42 30.29
CA ALA A 745 -16.45 -19.07 29.92
C ALA A 745 -15.44 -17.99 30.37
N VAL A 746 -14.90 -18.09 31.59
CA VAL A 746 -13.86 -17.18 32.08
C VAL A 746 -12.57 -17.35 31.30
N ALA A 747 -12.17 -18.58 30.97
CA ALA A 747 -10.99 -18.84 30.16
C ALA A 747 -11.13 -18.27 28.73
N SER A 748 -12.25 -18.53 28.05
CA SER A 748 -12.57 -17.99 26.72
C SER A 748 -12.61 -16.45 26.74
N ALA A 749 -13.32 -15.85 27.70
CA ALA A 749 -13.40 -14.40 27.83
C ALA A 749 -12.02 -13.77 28.12
N ARG A 750 -11.22 -14.39 28.98
CA ARG A 750 -9.84 -13.96 29.26
C ARG A 750 -9.00 -14.02 28.00
N GLN A 751 -9.05 -15.12 27.24
CA GLN A 751 -8.32 -15.25 25.98
C GLN A 751 -8.77 -14.18 24.96
N GLN A 752 -10.08 -13.94 24.84
CA GLN A 752 -10.61 -12.95 23.90
C GLN A 752 -10.22 -11.53 24.27
N ILE A 753 -10.33 -11.14 25.54
CA ILE A 753 -9.91 -9.82 26.04
C ILE A 753 -8.40 -9.63 25.93
N THR A 754 -7.61 -10.65 26.30
CA THR A 754 -6.14 -10.57 26.20
C THR A 754 -5.69 -10.47 24.76
N THR A 755 -6.30 -11.23 23.85
CA THR A 755 -6.04 -11.09 22.41
C THR A 755 -6.45 -9.69 21.96
N TRP A 756 -7.65 -9.22 22.30
CA TRP A 756 -8.13 -7.90 21.90
C TRP A 756 -7.24 -6.73 22.35
N LEU A 757 -6.74 -6.77 23.59
CA LEU A 757 -5.85 -5.71 24.13
C LEU A 757 -4.40 -5.86 23.69
N TRP A 758 -3.90 -7.10 23.63
CA TRP A 758 -2.46 -7.39 23.62
C TRP A 758 -1.96 -8.16 22.41
N SER A 759 -2.84 -8.56 21.49
CA SER A 759 -2.44 -9.37 20.32
C SER A 759 -1.41 -8.62 19.48
N PRO A 760 -0.26 -9.26 19.19
CA PRO A 760 0.83 -8.66 18.44
C PRO A 760 0.70 -8.85 16.92
N VAL A 761 -0.46 -9.25 16.39
CA VAL A 761 -0.58 -9.85 15.04
C VAL A 761 -0.07 -8.99 13.88
N PHE A 762 0.00 -7.66 14.03
CA PHE A 762 0.65 -6.78 13.05
C PHE A 762 1.85 -6.00 13.63
N SER A 763 2.54 -6.60 14.59
CA SER A 763 3.80 -6.04 15.07
C SER A 763 4.84 -6.14 13.96
N TYR A 764 5.31 -4.99 13.49
CA TYR A 764 6.50 -4.92 12.67
C TYR A 764 7.67 -5.51 13.47
N SER A 765 7.96 -6.79 13.23
CA SER A 765 8.93 -7.63 13.93
C SER A 765 8.72 -7.73 15.46
N PRO A 766 8.63 -8.94 16.05
CA PRO A 766 8.60 -9.14 17.50
C PRO A 766 9.88 -8.67 18.23
N SER A 767 10.88 -8.11 17.53
CA SER A 767 12.24 -7.89 18.02
C SER A 767 12.51 -6.60 18.81
N SER A 768 11.56 -5.65 18.93
CA SER A 768 11.75 -4.47 19.82
C SER A 768 10.79 -4.46 21.00
N SER A 769 11.05 -5.34 21.98
CA SER A 769 10.32 -5.42 23.26
C SER A 769 10.20 -4.07 24.00
N ALA A 770 11.16 -3.16 23.79
CA ALA A 770 11.20 -1.85 24.45
C ALA A 770 10.07 -0.88 24.02
N LEU A 771 9.56 -0.97 22.78
CA LEU A 771 8.50 -0.07 22.30
C LEU A 771 7.09 -0.61 22.56
N GLN A 772 6.95 -1.91 22.87
CA GLN A 772 5.64 -2.53 23.11
C GLN A 772 4.93 -1.94 24.33
N TRP A 773 5.65 -1.63 25.42
CA TRP A 773 5.05 -1.11 26.65
C TRP A 773 4.49 0.32 26.52
N PRO A 774 5.23 1.31 25.97
CA PRO A 774 4.68 2.63 25.69
C PRO A 774 3.44 2.57 24.80
N GLU A 775 3.47 1.71 23.79
CA GLU A 775 2.38 1.57 22.84
C GLU A 775 1.12 0.96 23.48
N ARG A 776 1.30 -0.13 24.24
CA ARG A 776 0.26 -0.73 25.07
C ARG A 776 -0.37 0.27 26.05
N THR A 777 0.47 1.10 26.67
CA THR A 777 0.02 2.15 27.59
C THR A 777 -0.82 3.20 26.84
N LEU A 778 -0.38 3.60 25.64
CA LEU A 778 -1.13 4.53 24.80
C LEU A 778 -2.49 3.97 24.39
N ARG A 779 -2.57 2.68 24.04
CA ARG A 779 -3.84 2.01 23.70
C ARG A 779 -4.81 2.02 24.87
N VAL A 780 -4.35 1.61 26.05
CA VAL A 780 -5.18 1.63 27.27
C VAL A 780 -5.65 3.06 27.58
N ALA A 781 -4.75 4.04 27.51
CA ALA A 781 -5.10 5.45 27.70
C ALA A 781 -6.15 5.93 26.68
N ALA A 782 -5.98 5.58 25.40
CA ALA A 782 -6.91 5.93 24.33
C ALA A 782 -8.30 5.32 24.56
N LEU A 783 -8.37 4.04 24.94
CA LEU A 783 -9.62 3.36 25.26
C LEU A 783 -10.31 3.96 26.49
N VAL A 784 -9.58 4.18 27.59
CA VAL A 784 -10.12 4.76 28.83
C VAL A 784 -10.67 6.17 28.57
N VAL A 785 -9.92 7.01 27.86
CA VAL A 785 -10.38 8.37 27.49
C VAL A 785 -11.60 8.30 26.58
N THR A 786 -11.63 7.35 25.64
CA THR A 786 -12.78 7.14 24.75
C THR A 786 -14.03 6.74 25.53
N MET A 787 -13.92 5.77 26.45
CA MET A 787 -15.00 5.38 27.35
C MET A 787 -15.46 6.57 28.22
N TRP A 788 -14.53 7.33 28.78
CA TRP A 788 -14.84 8.51 29.58
C TRP A 788 -15.61 9.57 28.80
N VAL A 789 -15.16 9.90 27.58
CA VAL A 789 -15.80 10.91 26.72
C VAL A 789 -17.22 10.47 26.34
N ALA A 790 -17.41 9.21 25.95
CA ALA A 790 -18.72 8.67 25.62
C ALA A 790 -19.65 8.67 26.84
N PHE A 791 -19.17 8.21 28.00
CA PHE A 791 -19.94 8.16 29.24
C PHE A 791 -20.31 9.55 29.76
N ALA A 792 -19.35 10.49 29.78
CA ALA A 792 -19.59 11.86 30.25
C ALA A 792 -20.63 12.59 29.39
N TRP A 793 -20.67 12.29 28.09
CA TRP A 793 -21.70 12.78 27.18
C TRP A 793 -23.06 12.13 27.46
N ALA A 794 -23.13 10.80 27.58
CA ALA A 794 -24.36 10.07 27.86
C ALA A 794 -24.98 10.48 29.21
N ALA A 795 -24.16 10.66 30.25
CA ALA A 795 -24.58 11.10 31.58
C ALA A 795 -24.92 12.60 31.64
N ARG A 796 -24.81 13.35 30.53
CA ARG A 796 -24.97 14.81 30.45
C ARG A 796 -24.08 15.59 31.43
N ARG A 797 -23.01 14.97 31.96
CA ARG A 797 -22.13 15.53 33.00
C ARG A 797 -21.10 16.51 32.46
N GLN A 798 -20.78 16.47 31.16
CA GLN A 798 -19.86 17.42 30.53
C GLN A 798 -20.39 17.98 29.22
N ARG A 799 -20.01 19.24 28.92
CA ARG A 799 -20.12 19.87 27.58
C ARG A 799 -19.04 19.33 26.62
N ALA A 800 -18.82 18.01 26.57
CA ALA A 800 -18.02 17.45 25.48
C ALA A 800 -18.70 17.84 24.15
N PRO A 801 -17.95 18.23 23.12
CA PRO A 801 -18.55 18.51 21.82
C PRO A 801 -19.25 17.24 21.36
N ALA A 802 -20.53 17.37 21.00
CA ALA A 802 -21.32 16.25 20.56
C ALA A 802 -20.69 15.52 19.35
N ASP A 803 -19.86 16.22 18.58
CA ASP A 803 -19.09 15.65 17.47
C ASP A 803 -17.96 14.73 17.96
N LEU A 804 -17.25 15.08 19.05
CA LEU A 804 -16.23 14.21 19.64
C LEU A 804 -16.85 12.99 20.32
N ALA A 805 -18.00 13.16 20.97
CA ALA A 805 -18.77 12.06 21.55
C ALA A 805 -19.30 11.09 20.48
N LEU A 806 -19.66 11.60 19.28
CA LEU A 806 -20.04 10.77 18.13
C LEU A 806 -18.87 9.87 17.71
N VAL A 807 -17.66 10.42 17.58
CA VAL A 807 -16.44 9.66 17.26
C VAL A 807 -16.13 8.64 18.35
N ALA A 808 -16.22 9.03 19.62
CA ALA A 808 -15.99 8.12 20.75
C ALA A 808 -16.98 6.95 20.78
N GLY A 809 -18.27 7.23 20.56
CA GLY A 809 -19.27 6.16 20.45
C GLY A 809 -19.02 5.23 19.26
N ALA A 810 -18.60 5.77 18.11
CA ALA A 810 -18.23 4.95 16.95
C ALA A 810 -17.03 4.04 17.25
N ALA A 811 -16.02 4.55 17.97
CA ALA A 811 -14.88 3.77 18.43
C ALA A 811 -15.32 2.61 19.35
N LEU A 812 -16.19 2.88 20.33
CA LEU A 812 -16.70 1.84 21.25
C LEU A 812 -17.50 0.77 20.53
N TRP A 813 -18.33 1.15 19.54
CA TRP A 813 -19.07 0.17 18.73
C TRP A 813 -18.15 -0.64 17.81
N ALA A 814 -17.07 -0.06 17.30
CA ALA A 814 -16.04 -0.80 16.59
C ALA A 814 -15.35 -1.80 17.54
N HIS A 815 -14.96 -1.39 18.74
CA HIS A 815 -14.40 -2.30 19.76
C HIS A 815 -15.39 -3.41 20.17
N ALA A 816 -16.69 -3.11 20.27
CA ALA A 816 -17.72 -4.09 20.60
C ALA A 816 -17.83 -5.17 19.51
N ALA A 817 -17.83 -4.79 18.23
CA ALA A 817 -17.84 -5.74 17.12
C ALA A 817 -16.64 -6.71 17.20
N MET A 818 -15.47 -6.18 17.52
CA MET A 818 -14.24 -6.98 17.67
C MET A 818 -14.27 -7.95 18.86
N LEU A 819 -14.87 -7.52 19.97
CA LEU A 819 -15.00 -8.36 21.16
C LEU A 819 -16.01 -9.48 20.97
N VAL A 820 -17.11 -9.23 20.25
CA VAL A 820 -18.22 -10.20 20.11
C VAL A 820 -17.95 -11.27 19.05
N VAL A 821 -17.24 -10.94 17.98
CA VAL A 821 -17.06 -11.88 16.86
C VAL A 821 -15.71 -12.59 16.95
N ALA A 822 -15.74 -13.90 17.19
CA ALA A 822 -14.55 -14.75 17.22
C ALA A 822 -13.75 -14.63 15.90
N GLY A 823 -12.42 -14.52 16.02
CA GLY A 823 -11.52 -14.36 14.87
C GLY A 823 -11.42 -12.93 14.30
N LEU A 824 -12.30 -12.00 14.69
CA LEU A 824 -12.13 -10.57 14.38
C LEU A 824 -11.19 -9.85 15.33
N THR A 825 -10.76 -10.50 16.42
CA THR A 825 -9.80 -9.91 17.34
C THR A 825 -8.62 -9.38 16.54
N GLN A 826 -8.05 -10.12 15.58
CA GLN A 826 -6.90 -9.66 14.78
C GLN A 826 -7.10 -8.41 13.89
N ARG A 827 -8.33 -7.88 13.76
CA ARG A 827 -8.70 -6.81 12.80
C ARG A 827 -9.02 -5.51 13.52
N TYR A 828 -7.96 -4.82 13.91
CA TYR A 828 -7.96 -3.74 14.93
C TYR A 828 -8.05 -2.30 14.42
N LEU A 829 -7.89 -2.07 13.12
CA LEU A 829 -7.45 -0.76 12.62
C LEU A 829 -8.41 0.39 12.98
N LEU A 830 -9.70 0.26 12.62
CA LEU A 830 -10.65 1.36 12.80
C LEU A 830 -10.88 1.73 14.27
N ALA A 831 -11.02 0.73 15.15
CA ALA A 831 -11.35 0.95 16.55
C ALA A 831 -10.25 1.76 17.26
N TRP A 832 -8.99 1.40 17.03
CA TRP A 832 -7.86 2.14 17.60
C TRP A 832 -7.62 3.47 16.89
N ASP A 833 -7.81 3.57 15.57
CA ASP A 833 -7.69 4.84 14.87
C ASP A 833 -8.62 5.89 15.51
N LEU A 834 -9.89 5.52 15.72
CA LEU A 834 -10.87 6.41 16.36
C LEU A 834 -10.55 6.68 17.83
N SER A 835 -10.10 5.69 18.59
CA SER A 835 -9.71 5.89 19.99
C SER A 835 -8.50 6.83 20.14
N VAL A 836 -7.51 6.71 19.26
CA VAL A 836 -6.35 7.61 19.23
C VAL A 836 -6.74 9.01 18.77
N VAL A 837 -7.63 9.13 17.77
CA VAL A 837 -8.25 10.40 17.37
C VAL A 837 -8.88 11.10 18.58
N VAL A 838 -9.69 10.37 19.36
CA VAL A 838 -10.36 10.90 20.55
C VAL A 838 -9.34 11.33 21.60
N LEU A 839 -8.32 10.52 21.88
CA LEU A 839 -7.26 10.84 22.82
C LEU A 839 -6.52 12.12 22.45
N ILE A 840 -6.05 12.23 21.19
CA ILE A 840 -5.32 13.40 20.69
C ILE A 840 -6.16 14.67 20.86
N ILE A 841 -7.42 14.64 20.42
CA ILE A 841 -8.33 15.78 20.52
C ILE A 841 -8.58 16.16 21.99
N TRP A 842 -8.77 15.16 22.86
CA TRP A 842 -9.02 15.37 24.28
C TRP A 842 -7.81 16.01 24.99
N VAL A 843 -6.60 15.50 24.75
CA VAL A 843 -5.35 16.03 25.33
C VAL A 843 -5.11 17.48 24.87
N LEU A 844 -5.22 17.75 23.56
CA LEU A 844 -4.99 19.08 23.01
C LEU A 844 -6.00 20.12 23.52
N ARG A 845 -7.25 19.71 23.79
CA ARG A 845 -8.26 20.60 24.39
C ARG A 845 -8.00 20.86 25.87
N ARG A 846 -7.49 19.87 26.60
CA ARG A 846 -7.18 19.98 28.04
C ARG A 846 -5.94 20.83 28.30
N SER A 847 -4.96 20.84 27.39
CA SER A 847 -3.72 21.60 27.56
C SER A 847 -3.87 23.12 27.45
N GLY A 848 -5.09 23.63 27.24
CA GLY A 848 -5.31 25.07 27.09
C GLY A 848 -4.69 25.66 25.82
N ALA A 849 -4.23 24.80 24.89
CA ALA A 849 -4.17 25.21 23.49
C ALA A 849 -5.59 25.63 23.17
N ASP A 850 -5.81 26.94 23.05
CA ASP A 850 -7.13 27.52 22.87
C ASP A 850 -7.59 27.22 21.45
N VAL A 851 -7.88 25.94 21.21
CA VAL A 851 -8.38 25.40 19.95
C VAL A 851 -9.89 25.56 19.93
N GLY A 852 -10.36 26.73 20.36
CA GLY A 852 -11.71 27.15 20.12
C GLY A 852 -11.93 27.08 18.63
N ALA A 853 -12.58 26.01 18.17
CA ALA A 853 -13.39 26.07 16.97
C ALA A 853 -14.14 27.39 17.10
N THR A 854 -13.94 28.30 16.14
CA THR A 854 -14.70 29.53 16.02
C THR A 854 -16.16 29.12 16.13
N SER A 855 -16.73 29.24 17.32
CA SER A 855 -18.15 29.02 17.49
C SER A 855 -18.79 30.05 16.59
N PRO A 856 -19.65 29.66 15.63
CA PRO A 856 -20.34 30.62 14.77
C PRO A 856 -21.10 31.66 15.59
N ALA A 857 -21.40 31.40 16.86
CA ALA A 857 -21.95 32.37 17.80
C ALA A 857 -21.00 33.53 18.12
N ARG A 858 -19.67 33.30 18.16
CA ARG A 858 -18.65 34.36 18.32
C ARG A 858 -18.44 35.15 17.02
N GLU A 859 -18.50 34.50 15.86
CA GLU A 859 -18.48 35.20 14.56
C GLU A 859 -19.75 36.01 14.32
N ARG A 860 -20.94 35.50 14.70
CA ARG A 860 -22.20 36.26 14.67
C ARG A 860 -22.19 37.40 15.68
N ALA A 861 -21.77 37.18 16.92
CA ALA A 861 -21.65 38.26 17.89
C ALA A 861 -20.65 39.33 17.46
N ALA A 862 -19.57 38.96 16.75
CA ALA A 862 -18.61 39.92 16.18
C ALA A 862 -19.08 40.57 14.87
N ALA A 863 -20.03 39.97 14.15
CA ALA A 863 -20.65 40.52 12.95
C ALA A 863 -21.90 41.36 13.26
N ASP A 864 -22.59 41.08 14.36
CA ASP A 864 -23.72 41.86 14.88
C ASP A 864 -23.21 43.05 15.72
N ALA A 865 -21.97 43.00 16.21
CA ALA A 865 -21.29 44.10 16.89
C ALA A 865 -20.45 45.01 15.95
N ARG A 866 -20.39 44.69 14.65
CA ARG A 866 -19.80 45.52 13.60
C ARG A 866 -20.91 46.04 12.70
#